data_AF-A0A969ABQ3-F1
#
_entry.id   AF-A0A969ABQ3-F1
#
_cell.length_a   1.000
_cell.length_b   1.000
_cell.length_c   1.000
_cell.angle_alpha   90.00
_cell.angle_beta   90.00
_cell.angle_gamma   90.00
#
_symmetry.space_group_name_H-M   'P 1'
#
loop_
_entity.id
_entity.type
_entity.pdbx_description
1 polymer ?
#
loop_
_entity_poly.entity_id
_entity_poly.type
_entity_poly.pdbx_seq_one_letter_code
_entity_poly.pdbx_strand_id
1 'polypeptide(L)'
;MLNQYIFSGSLPENASTYVTREADKELYDSLIAGKFCYVLNSRQSGKSSIRVRTMRRLRDAGVECTAIDLSAGGVQNVTPEQWYVDLIDHLIESFALDVDLVEWWAKNQLHSEVTRFRKFIEEVLLVEVKENIVIFIDEIDSVLSLKFPTDDFFALIRACHNQRVDNPEYNRLTFCLLGVASPSNLIKDKQRTPFNIGKAINLKGFQLHEVEPLRKGLEGKFAEPQTVMQEILNWTGGQPFLTQKLCQFMVEESEKDNPSSVEQVARARIIENWELQDEPEHLRMIRSRILRDEERAGYLLDLYQQIRSHGEVVNNDSAEQSELLLSGLVGKQQDKIRVYNLIYQEVFNLNWVEGELKKLRPYSESFRAWVAYGFVDESRLLRGNALKDAEEWGKDKNLSYQDRQFLAASKEKEIQEEIAAQEKEAQLERERKDREATEQRNKALAEANRKARKNISVGSFILIFTLLLTGILGIKAALTAKEVVQNNEYLTTVENLAGLAGKLREEGSDTEAKELFSQASQSVNIKNRNTKQQALYAGIAYANLKLRENNLKRDKNIGEAKQNLEEAEKYLKKMITEEDSPEGLQVKILKLRTLGSLYKQNKDNKKAIEFYQKAFDSLNNLKERVKGKDNAVISPPFNPNIQIKLLSKENIEALHREFMDLLKDKDKNYPRVFESLKQHFYDELENLLANKKWQQADRVTSQLMLYIAKREAEDEDITGRQEMIRIPPFLNRGIIDKFPCQDLQKIDKKWLKASDNIFGFSLQKDIWIEEIKKEGLDLTTLNSNSTLILDSKSENFNNAYKRFYERVGWEANGSRKDYSVFEWSYNAPQITERKGHKGNLPLTMRETYTWHVFDSSIYSLALRFAKCNI
;
A
#
# COMPACT_ATOMS: atom_id res chain seq x y z
N MET A 1 -12.60 -20.74 52.03
CA MET A 1 -12.16 -19.83 50.94
C MET A 1 -12.28 -20.50 49.57
N LEU A 2 -13.45 -21.08 49.23
CA LEU A 2 -13.52 -22.02 48.09
C LEU A 2 -13.79 -21.38 46.72
N ASN A 3 -14.14 -20.09 46.61
CA ASN A 3 -14.49 -19.46 45.33
C ASN A 3 -14.03 -17.99 45.21
N GLN A 4 -12.83 -17.64 45.70
CA GLN A 4 -12.33 -16.26 45.55
C GLN A 4 -11.84 -16.03 44.12
N TYR A 5 -12.38 -15.00 43.46
CA TYR A 5 -11.87 -14.55 42.16
C TYR A 5 -10.55 -13.79 42.36
N ILE A 6 -9.54 -14.15 41.59
CA ILE A 6 -8.19 -13.58 41.67
C ILE A 6 -7.85 -13.05 40.28
N PHE A 7 -7.67 -11.74 40.20
CA PHE A 7 -7.30 -11.02 38.97
C PHE A 7 -6.05 -10.16 39.17
N SER A 8 -5.26 -10.41 40.22
CA SER A 8 -3.94 -9.79 40.42
C SER A 8 -2.85 -10.87 40.41
N GLY A 9 -1.83 -10.71 39.56
CA GLY A 9 -0.71 -11.65 39.48
C GLY A 9 -1.09 -13.04 38.94
N SER A 10 -0.22 -14.01 39.20
CA SER A 10 -0.42 -15.41 38.79
C SER A 10 -1.39 -16.13 39.75
N LEU A 11 -2.27 -16.96 39.20
CA LEU A 11 -3.14 -17.80 40.02
C LEU A 11 -2.29 -18.88 40.72
N PRO A 12 -2.48 -19.11 42.03
CA PRO A 12 -1.77 -20.17 42.74
C PRO A 12 -2.17 -21.55 42.23
N GLU A 13 -1.30 -22.54 42.47
CA GLU A 13 -1.45 -23.93 42.00
C GLU A 13 -2.74 -24.61 42.44
N ASN A 14 -3.35 -24.16 43.53
CA ASN A 14 -4.57 -24.72 44.11
C ASN A 14 -5.80 -23.80 43.94
N ALA A 15 -5.69 -22.72 43.14
CA ALA A 15 -6.83 -21.84 42.88
C ALA A 15 -8.00 -22.64 42.32
N SER A 16 -9.13 -22.62 43.02
CA SER A 16 -10.37 -23.28 42.59
C SER A 16 -11.02 -22.59 41.39
N THR A 17 -10.68 -21.31 41.15
CA THR A 17 -11.16 -20.50 40.03
C THR A 17 -10.29 -20.60 38.78
N TYR A 18 -9.29 -21.50 38.74
CA TYR A 18 -8.50 -21.73 37.54
C TYR A 18 -9.35 -22.43 36.47
N VAL A 19 -9.39 -21.82 35.27
CA VAL A 19 -10.07 -22.38 34.09
C VAL A 19 -9.05 -23.13 33.25
N THR A 20 -9.22 -24.45 33.15
CA THR A 20 -8.42 -25.29 32.26
C THR A 20 -8.88 -25.10 30.82
N ARG A 21 -7.96 -24.66 29.95
CA ARG A 21 -8.21 -24.44 28.52
C ARG A 21 -7.70 -25.61 27.69
N GLU A 22 -8.08 -25.66 26.41
CA GLU A 22 -7.46 -26.56 25.43
C GLU A 22 -5.92 -26.41 25.39
N ALA A 23 -5.42 -25.17 25.51
CA ALA A 23 -4.00 -24.86 25.51
C ALA A 23 -3.23 -25.49 26.69
N ASP A 24 -3.87 -25.71 27.85
CA ASP A 24 -3.27 -26.37 29.01
C ASP A 24 -2.91 -27.83 28.71
N LYS A 25 -3.78 -28.51 27.97
CA LYS A 25 -3.50 -29.87 27.50
C LYS A 25 -2.42 -29.85 26.44
N GLU A 26 -2.56 -28.94 25.46
CA GLU A 26 -1.63 -28.85 24.34
C GLU A 26 -0.19 -28.58 24.78
N LEU A 27 0.02 -27.62 25.68
CA LEU A 27 1.33 -27.28 26.22
C LEU A 27 1.93 -28.46 26.97
N TYR A 28 1.17 -29.06 27.89
CA TYR A 28 1.63 -30.20 28.68
C TYR A 28 2.01 -31.40 27.80
N ASP A 29 1.12 -31.82 26.90
CA ASP A 29 1.36 -32.98 26.02
C ASP A 29 2.59 -32.74 25.12
N SER A 30 2.80 -31.50 24.68
CA SER A 30 3.94 -31.13 23.85
C SER A 30 5.26 -31.13 24.63
N LEU A 31 5.27 -30.61 25.86
CA LEU A 31 6.44 -30.60 26.73
C LEU A 31 6.82 -32.00 27.21
N ILE A 32 5.85 -32.84 27.56
CA ILE A 32 6.08 -34.28 27.86
C ILE A 32 6.71 -35.00 26.67
N ALA A 33 6.30 -34.66 25.45
CA ALA A 33 6.90 -35.20 24.23
C ALA A 33 8.26 -34.57 23.89
N GLY A 34 8.84 -33.75 24.77
CA GLY A 34 10.12 -33.09 24.60
C GLY A 34 10.14 -31.98 23.54
N LYS A 35 8.98 -31.45 23.12
CA LYS A 35 8.92 -30.42 22.07
C LYS A 35 9.22 -29.03 22.64
N PHE A 36 10.10 -28.29 21.96
CA PHE A 36 10.29 -26.87 22.23
C PHE A 36 8.97 -26.12 22.02
N CYS A 37 8.49 -25.39 23.02
CA CYS A 37 7.20 -24.68 22.98
C CYS A 37 7.37 -23.19 23.26
N TYR A 38 6.47 -22.36 22.73
CA TYR A 38 6.41 -20.95 23.11
C TYR A 38 4.97 -20.42 23.22
N VAL A 39 4.74 -19.62 24.26
CA VAL A 39 3.47 -18.99 24.61
C VAL A 39 3.64 -17.48 24.51
N LEU A 40 3.58 -16.96 23.29
CA LEU A 40 3.79 -15.54 22.99
C LEU A 40 2.44 -14.86 22.76
N ASN A 41 1.97 -14.09 23.75
CA ASN A 41 0.65 -13.47 23.72
C ASN A 41 0.61 -12.19 24.58
N SER A 42 -0.42 -11.36 24.39
CA SER A 42 -0.67 -10.13 25.13
C SER A 42 -0.63 -10.29 26.65
N ARG A 43 -0.42 -9.18 27.37
CA ARG A 43 -0.46 -9.15 28.85
C ARG A 43 -1.80 -9.68 29.37
N GLN A 44 -1.79 -10.24 30.57
CA GLN A 44 -3.00 -10.71 31.27
C GLN A 44 -3.83 -11.80 30.54
N SER A 45 -3.23 -12.52 29.59
CA SER A 45 -3.81 -13.69 28.90
C SER A 45 -3.68 -15.01 29.70
N GLY A 46 -3.13 -14.97 30.91
CA GLY A 46 -2.96 -16.14 31.78
C GLY A 46 -1.75 -17.01 31.46
N LYS A 47 -0.67 -16.45 30.89
CA LYS A 47 0.61 -17.13 30.58
C LYS A 47 1.31 -17.69 31.82
N SER A 48 1.47 -16.87 32.84
CA SER A 48 2.14 -17.30 34.08
C SER A 48 1.31 -18.33 34.86
N SER A 49 -0.03 -18.20 34.84
CA SER A 49 -0.92 -19.20 35.47
C SER A 49 -0.88 -20.58 34.76
N ILE A 50 -0.85 -20.62 33.42
CA ILE A 50 -0.70 -21.90 32.69
C ILE A 50 0.68 -22.52 32.91
N ARG A 51 1.75 -21.70 33.02
CA ARG A 51 3.09 -22.17 33.41
C ARG A 51 3.05 -22.89 34.76
N VAL A 52 2.51 -22.24 35.79
CA VAL A 52 2.40 -22.80 37.16
C VAL A 52 1.67 -24.14 37.15
N ARG A 53 0.53 -24.23 36.46
CA ARG A 53 -0.25 -25.48 36.35
C ARG A 53 0.49 -26.58 35.58
N THR A 54 1.19 -26.20 34.53
CA THR A 54 1.93 -27.14 33.69
C THR A 54 3.15 -27.68 34.43
N MET A 55 3.91 -26.83 35.12
CA MET A 55 5.04 -27.25 35.96
C MET A 55 4.62 -28.26 37.02
N ARG A 56 3.50 -28.03 37.71
CA ARG A 56 2.96 -29.00 38.67
C ARG A 56 2.68 -30.36 38.03
N ARG A 57 1.95 -30.36 36.90
CA ARG A 57 1.63 -31.62 36.18
C ARG A 57 2.88 -32.34 35.69
N LEU A 58 3.90 -31.60 35.26
CA LEU A 58 5.19 -32.14 34.83
C LEU A 58 5.95 -32.78 36.01
N ARG A 59 6.00 -32.10 37.17
CA ARG A 59 6.58 -32.67 38.40
C ARG A 59 5.85 -33.93 38.86
N ASP A 60 4.52 -33.92 38.83
CA ASP A 60 3.69 -35.09 39.14
C ASP A 60 3.98 -36.27 38.17
N ALA A 61 4.49 -35.98 36.97
CA ALA A 61 4.90 -36.97 35.97
C ALA A 61 6.40 -37.33 36.02
N GLY A 62 7.15 -36.86 37.04
CA GLY A 62 8.57 -37.15 37.21
C GLY A 62 9.50 -36.32 36.32
N VAL A 63 9.07 -35.14 35.89
CA VAL A 63 9.89 -34.19 35.11
C VAL A 63 10.36 -33.06 36.00
N GLU A 64 11.67 -32.85 36.07
CA GLU A 64 12.30 -31.75 36.80
C GLU A 64 12.10 -30.43 36.04
N CYS A 65 11.62 -29.40 36.73
CA CYS A 65 11.20 -28.15 36.09
C CYS A 65 11.62 -26.91 36.87
N THR A 66 12.20 -25.94 36.17
CA THR A 66 12.46 -24.59 36.71
C THR A 66 11.87 -23.50 35.80
N ALA A 67 11.66 -22.30 36.37
CA ALA A 67 11.19 -21.14 35.64
C ALA A 67 12.07 -19.92 35.95
N ILE A 68 12.74 -19.43 34.91
CA ILE A 68 13.58 -18.25 34.95
C ILE A 68 12.74 -17.04 34.54
N ASP A 69 12.54 -16.09 35.45
CA ASP A 69 11.89 -14.82 35.14
C ASP A 69 12.96 -13.79 34.74
N LEU A 70 13.01 -13.43 33.45
CA LEU A 70 14.01 -12.48 32.95
C LEU A 70 13.74 -11.03 33.38
N SER A 71 12.58 -10.74 33.94
CA SER A 71 12.23 -9.39 34.42
C SER A 71 12.66 -9.12 35.86
N ALA A 72 12.97 -10.15 36.64
CA ALA A 72 13.27 -10.05 38.07
C ALA A 72 14.67 -9.48 38.37
N GLY A 73 15.59 -9.48 37.39
CA GLY A 73 16.96 -8.95 37.52
C GLY A 73 17.11 -7.49 37.09
N GLY A 74 18.29 -6.89 37.30
CA GLY A 74 18.63 -5.52 36.90
C GLY A 74 18.79 -5.35 35.37
N VAL A 75 17.74 -5.58 34.58
CA VAL A 75 17.80 -5.74 33.12
C VAL A 75 18.39 -4.53 32.38
N GLN A 76 18.24 -3.31 32.88
CA GLN A 76 18.64 -2.11 32.12
C GLN A 76 20.15 -1.85 32.07
N ASN A 77 20.93 -2.38 33.01
CA ASN A 77 22.36 -2.10 33.16
C ASN A 77 23.23 -3.36 33.42
N VAL A 78 22.67 -4.56 33.25
CA VAL A 78 23.41 -5.81 33.42
C VAL A 78 24.40 -6.02 32.27
N THR A 79 25.62 -6.46 32.58
CA THR A 79 26.60 -6.83 31.55
C THR A 79 26.27 -8.22 30.97
N PRO A 80 26.75 -8.57 29.76
CA PRO A 80 26.55 -9.91 29.22
C PRO A 80 27.04 -11.01 30.18
N GLU A 81 28.20 -10.82 30.80
CA GLU A 81 28.77 -11.74 31.78
C GLU A 81 27.86 -11.93 32.99
N GLN A 82 27.43 -10.83 33.63
CA GLN A 82 26.51 -10.90 34.78
C GLN A 82 25.20 -11.60 34.41
N TRP A 83 24.66 -11.31 33.23
CA TRP A 83 23.41 -11.91 32.77
C TRP A 83 23.52 -13.43 32.64
N TYR A 84 24.60 -13.96 32.05
CA TYR A 84 24.81 -15.40 31.96
C TYR A 84 25.17 -16.05 33.32
N VAL A 85 25.86 -15.32 34.21
CA VAL A 85 26.11 -15.77 35.59
C VAL A 85 24.79 -15.95 36.33
N ASP A 86 23.90 -14.96 36.29
CA ASP A 86 22.58 -15.00 36.95
C ASP A 86 21.72 -16.17 36.43
N LEU A 87 21.80 -16.47 35.11
CA LEU A 87 21.13 -17.62 34.53
C LEU A 87 21.66 -18.95 35.07
N ILE A 88 22.97 -19.09 35.21
CA ILE A 88 23.60 -20.31 35.74
C ILE A 88 23.30 -20.44 37.23
N ASP A 89 23.44 -19.37 38.00
CA ASP A 89 23.18 -19.34 39.45
C ASP A 89 21.75 -19.80 39.75
N HIS A 90 20.77 -19.29 38.98
CA HIS A 90 19.39 -19.72 39.10
C HIS A 90 19.18 -21.21 38.79
N LEU A 91 19.91 -21.77 37.81
CA LEU A 91 19.86 -23.21 37.52
C LEU A 91 20.48 -24.04 38.64
N ILE A 92 21.60 -23.59 39.23
CA ILE A 92 22.24 -24.24 40.38
C ILE A 92 21.27 -24.29 41.55
N GLU A 93 20.66 -23.17 41.91
CA GLU A 93 19.70 -23.09 43.01
C GLU A 93 18.44 -23.95 42.74
N SER A 94 17.89 -23.86 41.52
CA SER A 94 16.63 -24.52 41.18
C SER A 94 16.72 -26.04 41.15
N PHE A 95 17.86 -26.58 40.69
CA PHE A 95 18.09 -28.02 40.60
C PHE A 95 18.95 -28.57 41.74
N ALA A 96 19.31 -27.73 42.71
CA ALA A 96 20.17 -28.07 43.85
C ALA A 96 21.49 -28.76 43.42
N LEU A 97 22.17 -28.15 42.44
CA LEU A 97 23.41 -28.70 41.86
C LEU A 97 24.62 -28.48 42.79
N ASP A 98 25.54 -29.44 42.82
CA ASP A 98 26.74 -29.40 43.67
C ASP A 98 27.92 -28.75 42.93
N VAL A 99 27.82 -27.44 42.69
CA VAL A 99 28.85 -26.67 41.95
C VAL A 99 29.16 -25.34 42.64
N ASP A 100 30.46 -25.10 42.88
CA ASP A 100 30.95 -23.76 43.20
C ASP A 100 30.97 -22.90 41.92
N LEU A 101 30.00 -21.99 41.81
CA LEU A 101 29.84 -21.12 40.64
C LEU A 101 31.08 -20.26 40.38
N VAL A 102 31.73 -19.74 41.42
CA VAL A 102 32.87 -18.84 41.29
C VAL A 102 34.07 -19.59 40.72
N GLU A 103 34.37 -20.77 41.27
CA GLU A 103 35.45 -21.63 40.79
C GLU A 103 35.17 -22.13 39.36
N TRP A 104 33.95 -22.61 39.11
CA TRP A 104 33.55 -23.13 37.80
C TRP A 104 33.62 -22.06 36.71
N TRP A 105 33.14 -20.85 37.00
CA TRP A 105 33.17 -19.71 36.07
C TRP A 105 34.62 -19.30 35.78
N ALA A 106 35.46 -19.20 36.81
CA ALA A 106 36.88 -18.87 36.66
C ALA A 106 37.63 -19.86 35.77
N LYS A 107 37.40 -21.17 35.96
CA LYS A 107 38.01 -22.24 35.16
C LYS A 107 37.65 -22.16 33.66
N ASN A 108 36.48 -21.60 33.33
CA ASN A 108 35.98 -21.50 31.97
C ASN A 108 36.17 -20.09 31.34
N GLN A 109 36.97 -19.22 31.95
CA GLN A 109 37.15 -17.82 31.52
C GLN A 109 37.64 -17.62 30.08
N LEU A 110 38.33 -18.62 29.49
CA LEU A 110 38.80 -18.53 28.10
C LEU A 110 37.68 -18.67 27.05
N HIS A 111 36.49 -19.09 27.45
CA HIS A 111 35.33 -19.23 26.57
C HIS A 111 34.44 -17.99 26.62
N SER A 112 33.71 -17.72 25.52
CA SER A 112 32.64 -16.72 25.52
C SER A 112 31.51 -17.09 26.49
N GLU A 113 30.76 -16.11 26.95
CA GLU A 113 29.72 -16.23 27.96
C GLU A 113 28.63 -17.24 27.55
N VAL A 114 28.18 -17.19 26.29
CA VAL A 114 27.23 -18.17 25.74
C VAL A 114 27.83 -19.59 25.67
N THR A 115 29.14 -19.71 25.41
CA THR A 115 29.82 -21.00 25.39
C THR A 115 29.96 -21.56 26.81
N ARG A 116 30.23 -20.70 27.81
CA ARG A 116 30.19 -21.12 29.22
C ARG A 116 28.80 -21.64 29.55
N PHE A 117 27.73 -20.91 29.22
CA PHE A 117 26.37 -21.38 29.48
C PHE A 117 26.06 -22.73 28.80
N ARG A 118 26.49 -22.92 27.54
CA ARG A 118 26.39 -24.22 26.85
C ARG A 118 27.11 -25.34 27.60
N LYS A 119 28.36 -25.10 28.02
CA LYS A 119 29.17 -26.08 28.76
C LYS A 119 28.55 -26.39 30.12
N PHE A 120 27.98 -25.41 30.80
CA PHE A 120 27.27 -25.64 32.05
C PHE A 120 26.08 -26.58 31.86
N ILE A 121 25.27 -26.35 30.82
CA ILE A 121 24.15 -27.25 30.47
C ILE A 121 24.67 -28.68 30.21
N GLU A 122 25.73 -28.82 29.42
CA GLU A 122 26.24 -30.11 28.96
C GLU A 122 27.01 -30.90 30.03
N GLU A 123 27.92 -30.23 30.73
CA GLU A 123 28.91 -30.85 31.63
C GLU A 123 28.45 -30.89 33.10
N VAL A 124 27.45 -30.07 33.48
CA VAL A 124 26.93 -30.01 34.85
C VAL A 124 25.46 -30.42 34.88
N LEU A 125 24.56 -29.62 34.29
CA LEU A 125 23.11 -29.80 34.44
C LEU A 125 22.65 -31.18 33.93
N LEU A 126 23.04 -31.56 32.71
CA LEU A 126 22.69 -32.86 32.14
C LEU A 126 23.41 -34.02 32.83
N VAL A 127 24.54 -33.77 33.49
CA VAL A 127 25.30 -34.80 34.20
C VAL A 127 24.69 -35.09 35.57
N GLU A 128 24.31 -34.08 36.33
CA GLU A 128 23.79 -34.24 37.69
C GLU A 128 22.29 -34.60 37.71
N VAL A 129 21.48 -34.00 36.85
CA VAL A 129 20.04 -34.29 36.76
C VAL A 129 19.80 -35.41 35.76
N LYS A 130 19.23 -36.54 36.21
CA LYS A 130 19.02 -37.74 35.38
C LYS A 130 17.64 -37.82 34.74
N GLU A 131 16.68 -37.10 35.32
CA GLU A 131 15.30 -37.00 34.90
C GLU A 131 15.17 -36.16 33.61
N ASN A 132 13.96 -36.10 33.06
CA ASN A 132 13.63 -35.13 32.02
C ASN A 132 13.59 -33.73 32.63
N ILE A 133 14.10 -32.74 31.91
CA ILE A 133 14.26 -31.35 32.36
C ILE A 133 13.43 -30.44 31.46
N VAL A 134 12.59 -29.60 32.06
CA VAL A 134 11.93 -28.50 31.36
C VAL A 134 12.32 -27.16 31.98
N ILE A 135 12.94 -26.31 31.17
CA ILE A 135 13.31 -24.94 31.55
C ILE A 135 12.31 -23.97 30.93
N PHE A 136 11.51 -23.33 31.78
CA PHE A 136 10.62 -22.24 31.38
C PHE A 136 11.39 -20.91 31.43
N ILE A 137 11.34 -20.13 30.37
CA ILE A 137 11.86 -18.76 30.33
C ILE A 137 10.66 -17.82 30.26
N ASP A 138 10.34 -17.16 31.38
CA ASP A 138 9.22 -16.24 31.52
C ASP A 138 9.66 -14.79 31.26
N GLU A 139 8.69 -13.94 30.89
CA GLU A 139 8.92 -12.55 30.47
C GLU A 139 10.08 -12.40 29.45
N ILE A 140 10.10 -13.27 28.43
CA ILE A 140 11.15 -13.30 27.39
C ILE A 140 11.29 -11.95 26.65
N ASP A 141 10.25 -11.12 26.64
CA ASP A 141 10.31 -9.76 26.09
C ASP A 141 11.25 -8.81 26.84
N SER A 142 11.67 -9.17 28.05
CA SER A 142 12.69 -8.43 28.82
C SER A 142 14.02 -8.34 28.08
N VAL A 143 14.35 -9.32 27.23
CA VAL A 143 15.58 -9.29 26.43
C VAL A 143 15.64 -8.10 25.46
N LEU A 144 14.49 -7.54 25.07
CA LEU A 144 14.39 -6.36 24.21
C LEU A 144 14.90 -5.09 24.89
N SER A 145 15.02 -5.10 26.22
CA SER A 145 15.52 -3.97 27.02
C SER A 145 17.03 -4.05 27.30
N LEU A 146 17.68 -5.16 26.93
CA LEU A 146 19.12 -5.35 27.14
C LEU A 146 19.93 -4.50 26.16
N LYS A 147 21.04 -3.94 26.63
CA LYS A 147 21.95 -3.09 25.84
C LYS A 147 23.01 -3.88 25.05
N PHE A 148 22.84 -5.20 24.93
CA PHE A 148 23.71 -6.09 24.17
C PHE A 148 22.88 -7.09 23.33
N PRO A 149 23.43 -7.66 22.25
CA PRO A 149 22.71 -8.61 21.40
C PRO A 149 22.45 -9.95 22.12
N THR A 150 21.23 -10.46 22.03
CA THR A 150 20.82 -11.76 22.62
C THR A 150 20.60 -12.87 21.59
N ASP A 151 20.89 -12.64 20.31
CA ASP A 151 20.70 -13.63 19.24
C ASP A 151 21.45 -14.95 19.52
N ASP A 152 22.61 -14.89 20.18
CA ASP A 152 23.40 -16.09 20.53
C ASP A 152 22.73 -16.95 21.61
N PHE A 153 21.97 -16.36 22.53
CA PHE A 153 21.16 -17.11 23.50
C PHE A 153 20.06 -17.92 22.78
N PHE A 154 19.36 -17.31 21.83
CA PHE A 154 18.34 -18.03 21.03
C PHE A 154 18.97 -19.09 20.12
N ALA A 155 20.14 -18.82 19.56
CA ALA A 155 20.89 -19.79 18.78
C ALA A 155 21.34 -20.99 19.63
N LEU A 156 21.70 -20.76 20.90
CA LEU A 156 22.01 -21.84 21.85
C LEU A 156 20.80 -22.74 22.12
N ILE A 157 19.61 -22.17 22.36
CA ILE A 157 18.38 -22.98 22.56
C ILE A 157 18.14 -23.89 21.35
N ARG A 158 18.31 -23.37 20.13
CA ARG A 158 18.23 -24.17 18.91
C ARG A 158 19.35 -25.22 18.83
N ALA A 159 20.56 -24.86 19.22
CA ALA A 159 21.69 -25.80 19.23
C ALA A 159 21.43 -26.98 20.17
N CYS A 160 20.89 -26.74 21.37
CA CYS A 160 20.48 -27.80 22.31
C CYS A 160 19.49 -28.78 21.68
N HIS A 161 18.50 -28.28 20.92
CA HIS A 161 17.56 -29.15 20.22
C HIS A 161 18.24 -29.98 19.12
N ASN A 162 19.14 -29.36 18.34
CA ASN A 162 19.86 -30.06 17.27
C ASN A 162 20.83 -31.13 17.81
N GLN A 163 21.43 -30.90 18.98
CA GLN A 163 22.34 -31.83 19.64
C GLN A 163 21.69 -33.16 20.04
N ARG A 164 20.35 -33.25 20.05
CA ARG A 164 19.63 -34.50 20.32
C ARG A 164 19.96 -35.65 19.38
N VAL A 165 20.48 -35.34 18.18
CA VAL A 165 20.92 -36.33 17.18
C VAL A 165 22.26 -36.93 17.57
N ASP A 166 23.19 -36.10 18.05
CA ASP A 166 24.59 -36.49 18.28
C ASP A 166 24.85 -36.90 19.74
N ASN A 167 24.12 -36.30 20.68
CA ASN A 167 24.22 -36.56 22.11
C ASN A 167 22.82 -36.86 22.70
N PRO A 168 22.51 -38.13 23.00
CA PRO A 168 21.20 -38.55 23.49
C PRO A 168 20.74 -37.86 24.79
N GLU A 169 21.67 -37.37 25.62
CA GLU A 169 21.33 -36.67 26.87
C GLU A 169 20.49 -35.41 26.62
N TYR A 170 20.67 -34.74 25.47
CA TYR A 170 19.87 -33.58 25.10
C TYR A 170 18.40 -33.91 24.83
N ASN A 171 18.02 -35.19 24.65
CA ASN A 171 16.60 -35.57 24.52
C ASN A 171 15.82 -35.31 25.81
N ARG A 172 16.52 -35.26 26.96
CA ARG A 172 15.93 -34.96 28.26
C ARG A 172 15.70 -33.47 28.48
N LEU A 173 16.39 -32.58 27.75
CA LEU A 173 16.30 -31.13 27.94
C LEU A 173 15.30 -30.48 26.99
N THR A 174 14.29 -29.79 27.54
CA THR A 174 13.29 -29.04 26.76
C THR A 174 13.15 -27.61 27.28
N PHE A 175 12.99 -26.64 26.36
CA PHE A 175 12.74 -25.24 26.69
C PHE A 175 11.28 -24.86 26.42
N CYS A 176 10.75 -23.93 27.22
CA CYS A 176 9.48 -23.27 26.98
C CYS A 176 9.62 -21.75 27.15
N LEU A 177 9.30 -20.96 26.12
CA LEU A 177 9.39 -19.49 26.19
C LEU A 177 8.02 -18.85 26.41
N LEU A 178 7.90 -17.91 27.34
CA LEU A 178 6.68 -17.16 27.61
C LEU A 178 6.98 -15.66 27.64
N GLY A 179 6.09 -14.85 27.05
CA GLY A 179 6.21 -13.39 27.12
C GLY A 179 5.32 -12.65 26.14
N VAL A 180 5.52 -11.34 26.06
CA VAL A 180 4.71 -10.39 25.27
C VAL A 180 5.53 -9.83 24.11
N ALA A 181 5.96 -10.72 23.22
CA ALA A 181 6.70 -10.37 22.01
C ALA A 181 6.26 -11.24 20.82
N SER A 182 6.48 -10.76 19.60
CA SER A 182 6.42 -11.60 18.40
C SER A 182 7.76 -12.31 18.19
N PRO A 183 7.79 -13.49 17.54
CA PRO A 183 9.03 -14.16 17.16
C PRO A 183 10.01 -13.26 16.40
N SER A 184 9.50 -12.39 15.53
CA SER A 184 10.29 -11.44 14.74
C SER A 184 10.91 -10.30 15.55
N ASN A 185 10.35 -9.96 16.70
CA ASN A 185 10.89 -8.92 17.58
C ASN A 185 12.04 -9.45 18.44
N LEU A 186 12.02 -10.73 18.81
CA LEU A 186 12.97 -11.34 19.75
C LEU A 186 14.34 -11.66 19.13
N ILE A 187 14.43 -11.85 17.82
CA ILE A 187 15.68 -12.21 17.14
C ILE A 187 15.86 -11.41 15.85
N LYS A 188 17.05 -10.82 15.65
CA LYS A 188 17.37 -10.06 14.43
C LYS A 188 17.70 -11.00 13.27
N ASP A 189 18.52 -12.02 13.51
CA ASP A 189 18.86 -13.02 12.50
C ASP A 189 17.77 -14.12 12.37
N LYS A 190 16.93 -13.98 11.34
CA LYS A 190 15.86 -14.94 11.05
C LYS A 190 16.35 -16.34 10.69
N GLN A 191 17.60 -16.54 10.28
CA GLN A 191 18.12 -17.87 9.94
C GLN A 191 18.47 -18.70 11.20
N ARG A 192 18.78 -18.02 12.31
CA ARG A 192 19.22 -18.64 13.57
C ARG A 192 18.10 -18.84 14.59
N THR A 193 16.87 -18.51 14.22
CA THR A 193 15.71 -18.54 15.13
C THR A 193 15.35 -19.96 15.62
N PRO A 194 15.08 -20.15 16.92
CA PRO A 194 14.52 -21.39 17.46
C PRO A 194 13.01 -21.51 17.17
N PHE A 195 12.34 -20.43 16.76
CA PHE A 195 10.89 -20.44 16.53
C PHE A 195 10.45 -21.31 15.33
N ASN A 196 11.39 -21.67 14.43
CA ASN A 196 11.13 -22.56 13.29
C ASN A 196 11.01 -24.05 13.69
N ILE A 197 11.60 -24.43 14.83
CA ILE A 197 11.55 -25.80 15.37
C ILE A 197 10.58 -25.90 16.55
N GLY A 198 10.04 -24.77 17.01
CA GLY A 198 9.16 -24.67 18.17
C GLY A 198 7.69 -24.75 17.82
N LYS A 199 6.91 -25.27 18.77
CA LYS A 199 5.46 -25.29 18.70
C LYS A 199 4.87 -24.04 19.36
N ALA A 200 4.15 -23.23 18.59
CA ALA A 200 3.37 -22.12 19.12
C ALA A 200 2.16 -22.63 19.89
N ILE A 201 1.97 -22.16 21.13
CA ILE A 201 0.77 -22.43 21.93
C ILE A 201 -0.03 -21.14 22.02
N ASN A 202 -1.20 -21.12 21.40
CA ASN A 202 -2.05 -19.94 21.34
C ASN A 202 -3.05 -19.92 22.50
N LEU A 203 -2.99 -18.88 23.34
CA LEU A 203 -3.96 -18.69 24.42
C LEU A 203 -5.18 -17.91 23.91
N LYS A 204 -6.30 -18.61 23.76
CA LYS A 204 -7.60 -18.00 23.47
C LYS A 204 -8.31 -17.57 24.76
N GLY A 205 -9.27 -16.66 24.63
CA GLY A 205 -10.20 -16.34 25.70
C GLY A 205 -11.06 -17.55 26.09
N PHE A 206 -11.49 -17.58 27.35
CA PHE A 206 -12.31 -18.65 27.89
C PHE A 206 -13.60 -18.87 27.11
N GLN A 207 -13.94 -20.14 26.88
CA GLN A 207 -15.19 -20.58 26.27
C GLN A 207 -16.22 -20.96 27.34
N LEU A 208 -17.51 -20.90 26.98
CA LEU A 208 -18.61 -21.16 27.92
C LEU A 208 -18.50 -22.54 28.60
N HIS A 209 -18.01 -23.56 27.89
CA HIS A 209 -17.87 -24.92 28.44
C HIS A 209 -16.63 -25.08 29.35
N GLU A 210 -15.70 -24.13 29.34
CA GLU A 210 -14.48 -24.17 30.15
C GLU A 210 -14.69 -23.47 31.52
N VAL A 211 -15.60 -22.50 31.61
CA VAL A 211 -15.74 -21.59 32.76
C VAL A 211 -16.55 -22.12 33.94
N GLU A 212 -16.81 -23.42 33.99
CA GLU A 212 -17.46 -24.06 35.13
C GLU A 212 -16.80 -23.70 36.49
N PRO A 213 -15.46 -23.65 36.62
CA PRO A 213 -14.82 -23.23 37.87
C PRO A 213 -15.15 -21.79 38.30
N LEU A 214 -15.34 -20.88 37.34
CA LEU A 214 -15.73 -19.49 37.62
C LEU A 214 -17.22 -19.40 37.94
N ARG A 215 -18.07 -20.13 37.21
CA ARG A 215 -19.52 -20.12 37.40
C ARG A 215 -19.93 -20.56 38.81
N LYS A 216 -19.20 -21.49 39.42
CA LYS A 216 -19.43 -21.94 40.81
C LYS A 216 -19.38 -20.82 41.83
N GLY A 217 -18.61 -19.75 41.60
CA GLY A 217 -18.59 -18.58 42.49
C GLY A 217 -19.86 -17.72 42.41
N LEU A 218 -20.66 -17.88 41.36
CA LEU A 218 -21.95 -17.17 41.17
C LEU A 218 -23.15 -18.00 41.64
N GLU A 219 -22.96 -19.29 41.96
CA GLU A 219 -24.02 -20.16 42.46
C GLU A 219 -24.56 -19.67 43.80
N GLY A 220 -25.89 -19.65 43.93
CA GLY A 220 -26.57 -19.14 45.13
C GLY A 220 -26.58 -17.61 45.27
N LYS A 221 -25.92 -16.87 44.36
CA LYS A 221 -25.96 -15.41 44.28
C LYS A 221 -26.95 -14.90 43.23
N PHE A 222 -27.10 -15.65 42.15
CA PHE A 222 -28.05 -15.35 41.06
C PHE A 222 -28.94 -16.57 40.79
N ALA A 223 -30.18 -16.32 40.36
CA ALA A 223 -31.11 -17.40 40.00
C ALA A 223 -30.65 -18.19 38.77
N GLU A 224 -30.00 -17.52 37.81
CA GLU A 224 -29.44 -18.13 36.60
C GLU A 224 -27.94 -17.83 36.42
N PRO A 225 -27.04 -18.49 37.18
CA PRO A 225 -25.60 -18.25 37.12
C PRO A 225 -24.99 -18.48 35.73
N GLN A 226 -25.56 -19.41 34.94
CA GLN A 226 -25.13 -19.71 33.57
C GLN A 226 -25.35 -18.51 32.64
N THR A 227 -26.52 -17.86 32.74
CA THR A 227 -26.88 -16.69 31.92
C THR A 227 -25.96 -15.51 32.24
N VAL A 228 -25.73 -15.26 33.54
CA VAL A 228 -24.78 -14.23 34.01
C VAL A 228 -23.37 -14.50 33.48
N MET A 229 -22.89 -15.74 33.57
CA MET A 229 -21.56 -16.11 33.08
C MET A 229 -21.43 -15.94 31.55
N GLN A 230 -22.47 -16.29 30.79
CA GLN A 230 -22.50 -16.07 29.33
C GLN A 230 -22.39 -14.58 28.99
N GLU A 231 -23.11 -13.72 29.71
CA GLU A 231 -23.05 -12.27 29.50
C GLU A 231 -21.68 -11.69 29.88
N ILE A 232 -21.07 -12.15 30.99
CA ILE A 232 -19.69 -11.80 31.37
C ILE A 232 -18.71 -12.17 30.25
N LEU A 233 -18.83 -13.36 29.66
CA LEU A 233 -17.98 -13.77 28.55
C LEU A 233 -18.17 -12.91 27.30
N ASN A 234 -19.41 -12.52 26.99
CA ASN A 234 -19.70 -11.62 25.87
C ASN A 234 -19.02 -10.26 26.04
N TRP A 235 -19.05 -9.69 27.24
CA TRP A 235 -18.40 -8.41 27.54
C TRP A 235 -16.86 -8.49 27.53
N THR A 236 -16.32 -9.57 28.10
CA THR A 236 -14.87 -9.70 28.36
C THR A 236 -14.11 -10.42 27.24
N GLY A 237 -14.81 -11.05 26.30
CA GLY A 237 -14.22 -11.94 25.29
C GLY A 237 -13.50 -13.14 25.90
N GLY A 238 -13.84 -13.50 27.14
CA GLY A 238 -13.15 -14.54 27.90
C GLY A 238 -11.72 -14.20 28.29
N GLN A 239 -11.31 -12.93 28.27
CA GLN A 239 -9.97 -12.57 28.73
C GLN A 239 -9.82 -12.85 30.24
N PRO A 240 -8.84 -13.66 30.69
CA PRO A 240 -8.78 -14.15 32.06
C PRO A 240 -8.90 -13.08 33.15
N PHE A 241 -8.17 -11.96 33.00
CA PHE A 241 -8.21 -10.86 33.96
C PHE A 241 -9.59 -10.20 34.03
N LEU A 242 -10.14 -9.74 32.90
CA LEU A 242 -11.43 -9.06 32.86
C LEU A 242 -12.56 -10.00 33.28
N THR A 243 -12.53 -11.27 32.88
CA THR A 243 -13.54 -12.26 33.27
C THR A 243 -13.55 -12.46 34.79
N GLN A 244 -12.39 -12.66 35.43
CA GLN A 244 -12.29 -12.79 36.88
C GLN A 244 -12.72 -11.49 37.61
N LYS A 245 -12.28 -10.33 37.12
CA LYS A 245 -12.62 -9.02 37.68
C LYS A 245 -14.13 -8.74 37.62
N LEU A 246 -14.77 -9.03 36.48
CA LEU A 246 -16.20 -8.82 36.31
C LEU A 246 -17.01 -9.85 37.12
N CYS A 247 -16.56 -11.10 37.23
CA CYS A 247 -17.17 -12.06 38.15
C CYS A 247 -17.15 -11.58 39.60
N GLN A 248 -16.02 -11.03 40.07
CA GLN A 248 -15.91 -10.44 41.41
C GLN A 248 -16.91 -9.29 41.60
N PHE A 249 -17.00 -8.38 40.62
CA PHE A 249 -17.95 -7.27 40.69
C PHE A 249 -19.39 -7.74 40.71
N MET A 250 -19.74 -8.80 39.99
CA MET A 250 -21.08 -9.38 40.04
C MET A 250 -21.40 -10.02 41.40
N VAL A 251 -20.43 -10.67 42.06
CA VAL A 251 -20.64 -11.17 43.43
C VAL A 251 -20.91 -10.03 44.40
N GLU A 252 -20.16 -8.94 44.32
CA GLU A 252 -20.41 -7.74 45.14
C GLU A 252 -21.77 -7.10 44.84
N GLU A 253 -22.17 -7.08 43.56
CA GLU A 253 -23.47 -6.53 43.14
C GLU A 253 -24.65 -7.36 43.64
N SER A 254 -24.47 -8.68 43.78
CA SER A 254 -25.51 -9.61 44.26
C SER A 254 -25.93 -9.37 45.72
N GLU A 255 -25.14 -8.61 46.49
CA GLU A 255 -25.42 -8.30 47.89
C GLU A 255 -26.35 -7.08 48.05
N LYS A 256 -26.71 -6.42 46.94
CA LYS A 256 -27.65 -5.29 46.92
C LYS A 256 -29.09 -5.76 46.75
N ASP A 257 -30.05 -4.99 47.27
CA ASP A 257 -31.48 -5.31 47.20
C ASP A 257 -32.02 -5.42 45.75
N ASN A 258 -31.43 -4.69 44.81
CA ASN A 258 -31.77 -4.75 43.38
C ASN A 258 -30.46 -4.84 42.55
N PRO A 259 -29.95 -6.06 42.30
CA PRO A 259 -28.69 -6.25 41.58
C PRO A 259 -28.77 -5.73 40.15
N SER A 260 -27.77 -4.94 39.76
CA SER A 260 -27.62 -4.45 38.38
C SER A 260 -27.28 -5.59 37.40
N SER A 261 -27.61 -5.43 36.12
CA SER A 261 -27.20 -6.37 35.06
C SER A 261 -25.69 -6.34 34.83
N VAL A 262 -25.15 -7.36 34.15
CA VAL A 262 -23.71 -7.42 33.83
C VAL A 262 -23.30 -6.22 32.97
N GLU A 263 -24.10 -5.83 31.97
CA GLU A 263 -23.88 -4.60 31.21
C GLU A 263 -23.78 -3.36 32.11
N GLN A 264 -24.73 -3.17 33.03
CA GLN A 264 -24.75 -2.00 33.92
C GLN A 264 -23.50 -1.96 34.80
N VAL A 265 -23.09 -3.10 35.35
CA VAL A 265 -21.87 -3.21 36.17
C VAL A 265 -20.62 -2.94 35.34
N ALA A 266 -20.51 -3.52 34.14
CA ALA A 266 -19.37 -3.31 33.25
C ALA A 266 -19.25 -1.83 32.84
N ARG A 267 -20.36 -1.17 32.52
CA ARG A 267 -20.38 0.27 32.21
C ARG A 267 -19.95 1.11 33.40
N ALA A 268 -20.63 0.97 34.53
CA ALA A 268 -20.41 1.83 35.69
C ALA A 268 -19.02 1.65 36.35
N ARG A 269 -18.51 0.40 36.39
CA ARG A 269 -17.29 0.07 37.16
C ARG A 269 -16.03 -0.15 36.33
N ILE A 270 -16.13 -0.25 35.01
CA ILE A 270 -14.97 -0.50 34.13
C ILE A 270 -14.86 0.54 33.01
N ILE A 271 -15.96 0.90 32.35
CA ILE A 271 -15.93 1.73 31.13
C ILE A 271 -16.03 3.23 31.45
N GLU A 272 -16.99 3.63 32.29
CA GLU A 272 -17.19 5.01 32.67
C GLU A 272 -16.03 5.48 33.55
N ASN A 273 -15.43 6.62 33.20
CA ASN A 273 -14.27 7.16 33.92
C ASN A 273 -13.15 6.13 34.16
N TRP A 274 -12.95 5.22 33.19
CA TRP A 274 -12.04 4.08 33.30
C TRP A 274 -10.64 4.48 33.77
N GLU A 275 -10.14 5.64 33.36
CA GLU A 275 -8.80 6.12 33.74
C GLU A 275 -8.60 6.24 35.25
N LEU A 276 -9.66 6.54 36.00
CA LEU A 276 -9.65 6.65 37.46
C LEU A 276 -10.01 5.34 38.16
N GLN A 277 -10.68 4.41 37.47
CA GLN A 277 -11.19 3.17 38.04
C GLN A 277 -10.35 1.92 37.68
N ASP A 278 -9.35 2.08 36.80
CA ASP A 278 -8.50 0.99 36.30
C ASP A 278 -7.48 0.52 37.35
N GLU A 279 -7.99 -0.11 38.40
CA GLU A 279 -7.22 -0.74 39.48
C GLU A 279 -7.60 -2.22 39.62
N PRO A 280 -6.62 -3.15 39.62
CA PRO A 280 -5.23 -2.93 39.21
C PRO A 280 -5.14 -2.51 37.73
N GLU A 281 -4.06 -1.83 37.36
CA GLU A 281 -3.87 -1.28 36.00
C GLU A 281 -3.94 -2.35 34.91
N HIS A 282 -4.76 -2.08 33.89
CA HIS A 282 -4.87 -2.90 32.70
C HIS A 282 -5.13 -2.04 31.48
N LEU A 283 -6.23 -1.29 31.47
CA LEU A 283 -6.60 -0.40 30.38
C LEU A 283 -5.55 0.72 30.20
N ARG A 284 -5.00 1.24 31.31
CA ARG A 284 -3.92 2.24 31.28
C ARG A 284 -2.64 1.66 30.69
N MET A 285 -2.35 0.38 30.90
CA MET A 285 -1.20 -0.29 30.30
C MET A 285 -1.38 -0.46 28.79
N ILE A 286 -2.60 -0.83 28.34
CA ILE A 286 -2.94 -0.91 26.91
C ILE A 286 -2.73 0.47 26.26
N ARG A 287 -3.32 1.53 26.83
CA ARG A 287 -3.13 2.92 26.39
C ARG A 287 -1.65 3.28 26.30
N SER A 288 -0.92 3.08 27.39
CA SER A 288 0.49 3.47 27.49
C SER A 288 1.35 2.74 26.48
N ARG A 289 1.03 1.49 26.13
CA ARG A 289 1.74 0.74 25.10
C ARG A 289 1.49 1.30 23.69
N ILE A 290 0.24 1.62 23.37
CA ILE A 290 -0.15 2.18 22.07
C ILE A 290 0.47 3.58 21.87
N LEU A 291 0.52 4.38 22.94
CA LEU A 291 1.02 5.76 22.91
C LEU A 291 2.51 5.89 23.27
N ARG A 292 3.22 4.77 23.51
CA ARG A 292 4.60 4.78 24.02
C ARG A 292 5.57 5.51 23.09
N ASP A 293 5.41 5.28 21.79
CA ASP A 293 6.24 5.85 20.74
C ASP A 293 5.38 6.85 19.97
N GLU A 294 5.61 8.14 20.21
CA GLU A 294 4.82 9.22 19.61
C GLU A 294 4.85 9.20 18.07
N GLU A 295 5.96 8.74 17.48
CA GLU A 295 6.10 8.62 16.01
C GLU A 295 5.26 7.48 15.45
N ARG A 296 5.09 6.40 16.21
CA ARG A 296 4.29 5.23 15.80
C ARG A 296 2.83 5.29 16.25
N ALA A 297 2.54 6.04 17.31
CA ALA A 297 1.21 6.12 17.92
C ALA A 297 0.14 6.51 16.91
N GLY A 298 0.43 7.46 16.02
CA GLY A 298 -0.47 7.85 14.94
C GLY A 298 -0.89 6.69 14.04
N TYR A 299 0.05 5.83 13.63
CA TYR A 299 -0.24 4.66 12.81
C TYR A 299 -1.06 3.60 13.52
N LEU A 300 -0.70 3.31 14.77
CA LEU A 300 -1.40 2.30 15.58
C LEU A 300 -2.85 2.73 15.82
N LEU A 301 -3.07 4.02 16.07
CA LEU A 301 -4.40 4.60 16.23
C LEU A 301 -5.20 4.59 14.92
N ASP A 302 -4.59 4.93 13.77
CA ASP A 302 -5.24 4.88 12.46
C ASP A 302 -5.62 3.44 12.06
N LEU A 303 -4.71 2.49 12.27
CA LEU A 303 -4.96 1.07 12.02
C LEU A 303 -6.07 0.53 12.92
N TYR A 304 -6.05 0.90 14.20
CA TYR A 304 -7.12 0.54 15.14
C TYR A 304 -8.46 1.17 14.73
N GLN A 305 -8.48 2.41 14.26
CA GLN A 305 -9.66 3.05 13.69
C GLN A 305 -10.21 2.26 12.50
N GLN A 306 -9.35 1.83 11.57
CA GLN A 306 -9.76 1.00 10.43
C GLN A 306 -10.36 -0.34 10.88
N ILE A 307 -9.73 -1.04 11.82
CA ILE A 307 -10.23 -2.31 12.39
C ILE A 307 -11.61 -2.11 12.98
N ARG A 308 -11.81 -1.00 13.71
CA ARG A 308 -13.10 -0.68 14.32
C ARG A 308 -14.18 -0.33 13.29
N SER A 309 -13.85 0.48 12.29
CA SER A 309 -14.79 0.90 11.25
C SER A 309 -15.25 -0.25 10.35
N HIS A 310 -14.37 -1.21 10.05
CA HIS A 310 -14.69 -2.37 9.21
C HIS A 310 -15.13 -3.59 10.03
N GLY A 311 -15.02 -3.54 11.36
CA GLY A 311 -15.23 -4.66 12.28
C GLY A 311 -14.07 -5.67 12.30
N GLU A 312 -13.44 -5.91 11.15
CA GLU A 312 -12.32 -6.82 10.99
C GLU A 312 -11.41 -6.40 9.82
N VAL A 313 -10.13 -6.76 9.89
CA VAL A 313 -9.12 -6.53 8.83
C VAL A 313 -8.30 -7.80 8.61
N VAL A 314 -7.86 -8.05 7.38
CA VAL A 314 -6.99 -9.20 7.05
C VAL A 314 -5.66 -9.09 7.80
N ASN A 315 -5.26 -10.18 8.45
CA ASN A 315 -3.96 -10.30 9.10
C ASN A 315 -2.87 -10.47 8.04
N ASN A 316 -1.98 -9.48 7.91
CA ASN A 316 -0.85 -9.47 7.00
C ASN A 316 0.51 -9.55 7.72
N ASP A 317 0.50 -9.76 9.04
CA ASP A 317 1.69 -9.87 9.90
C ASP A 317 2.64 -8.66 9.79
N SER A 318 2.10 -7.47 9.47
CA SER A 318 2.84 -6.21 9.53
C SER A 318 3.32 -5.89 10.96
N ALA A 319 4.33 -5.02 11.06
CA ALA A 319 4.88 -4.61 12.35
C ALA A 319 3.83 -3.91 13.22
N GLU A 320 2.97 -3.10 12.60
CA GLU A 320 1.90 -2.34 13.25
C GLU A 320 0.79 -3.27 13.75
N GLN A 321 0.37 -4.25 12.93
CA GLN A 321 -0.59 -5.28 13.36
C GLN A 321 -0.03 -6.12 14.51
N SER A 322 1.25 -6.48 14.43
CA SER A 322 1.94 -7.21 15.49
C SER A 322 1.95 -6.41 16.81
N GLU A 323 2.25 -5.11 16.77
CA GLU A 323 2.25 -4.28 17.97
C GLU A 323 0.85 -4.12 18.57
N LEU A 324 -0.19 -3.95 17.73
CA LEU A 324 -1.57 -3.92 18.21
C LEU A 324 -1.99 -5.25 18.85
N LEU A 325 -1.63 -6.40 18.27
CA LEU A 325 -1.89 -7.72 18.84
C LEU A 325 -1.18 -7.90 20.19
N LEU A 326 0.06 -7.43 20.31
CA LEU A 326 0.83 -7.50 21.56
C LEU A 326 0.28 -6.58 22.66
N SER A 327 -0.40 -5.49 22.29
CA SER A 327 -1.13 -4.67 23.27
C SER A 327 -2.32 -5.40 23.88
N GLY A 328 -2.86 -6.41 23.20
CA GLY A 328 -4.07 -7.13 23.61
C GLY A 328 -5.37 -6.38 23.31
N LEU A 329 -5.30 -5.18 22.72
CA LEU A 329 -6.48 -4.42 22.29
C LEU A 329 -7.25 -5.14 21.18
N VAL A 330 -6.51 -5.81 20.28
CA VAL A 330 -7.06 -6.61 19.18
C VAL A 330 -6.63 -8.06 19.31
N GLY A 331 -7.44 -8.96 18.76
CA GLY A 331 -7.17 -10.40 18.74
C GLY A 331 -7.23 -10.98 17.33
N LYS A 332 -6.41 -12.02 17.09
CA LYS A 332 -6.43 -12.79 15.85
C LYS A 332 -7.54 -13.83 15.90
N GLN A 333 -8.42 -13.84 14.90
CA GLN A 333 -9.41 -14.88 14.66
C GLN A 333 -9.24 -15.38 13.22
N GLN A 334 -8.72 -16.60 13.06
CA GLN A 334 -8.30 -17.13 11.76
C GLN A 334 -7.30 -16.18 11.07
N ASP A 335 -7.59 -15.74 9.84
CA ASP A 335 -6.75 -14.83 9.05
C ASP A 335 -7.17 -13.36 9.19
N LYS A 336 -7.92 -13.02 10.26
CA LYS A 336 -8.43 -11.67 10.51
C LYS A 336 -8.08 -11.16 11.90
N ILE A 337 -8.04 -9.84 12.03
CA ILE A 337 -7.85 -9.10 13.28
C ILE A 337 -9.10 -8.30 13.58
N ARG A 338 -9.56 -8.35 14.82
CA ARG A 338 -10.71 -7.60 15.34
C ARG A 338 -10.44 -7.07 16.75
N VAL A 339 -11.21 -6.10 17.20
CA VAL A 339 -11.17 -5.65 18.61
C VAL A 339 -11.45 -6.85 19.53
N TYR A 340 -10.65 -7.03 20.57
CA TYR A 340 -10.64 -8.29 21.32
C TYR A 340 -11.96 -8.55 22.08
N ASN A 341 -12.55 -7.51 22.67
CA ASN A 341 -13.83 -7.61 23.40
C ASN A 341 -14.61 -6.29 23.43
N LEU A 342 -15.86 -6.34 23.92
CA LEU A 342 -16.77 -5.20 23.97
C LEU A 342 -16.30 -4.12 24.96
N ILE A 343 -15.71 -4.49 26.10
CA ILE A 343 -15.17 -3.51 27.06
C ILE A 343 -14.13 -2.61 26.38
N TYR A 344 -13.19 -3.19 25.64
CA TYR A 344 -12.19 -2.43 24.90
C TYR A 344 -12.80 -1.59 23.79
N GLN A 345 -13.82 -2.12 23.11
CA GLN A 345 -14.55 -1.37 22.11
C GLN A 345 -15.23 -0.14 22.74
N GLU A 346 -15.80 -0.24 23.94
CA GLU A 346 -16.45 0.92 24.57
C GLU A 346 -15.42 1.91 25.16
N VAL A 347 -14.33 1.41 25.74
CA VAL A 347 -13.26 2.23 26.35
C VAL A 347 -12.44 2.96 25.29
N PHE A 348 -11.84 2.23 24.34
CA PHE A 348 -11.03 2.78 23.26
C PHE A 348 -11.94 3.10 22.08
N ASN A 349 -12.96 3.93 22.31
CA ASN A 349 -13.93 4.32 21.30
C ASN A 349 -13.36 5.33 20.29
N LEU A 350 -14.13 5.63 19.23
CA LEU A 350 -13.70 6.58 18.19
C LEU A 350 -13.38 7.96 18.77
N ASN A 351 -14.14 8.42 19.79
CA ASN A 351 -13.87 9.70 20.44
C ASN A 351 -12.52 9.70 21.16
N TRP A 352 -12.17 8.60 21.83
CA TRP A 352 -10.87 8.44 22.46
C TRP A 352 -9.74 8.44 21.41
N VAL A 353 -9.87 7.64 20.34
CA VAL A 353 -8.88 7.59 19.24
C VAL A 353 -8.69 8.97 18.63
N GLU A 354 -9.77 9.68 18.34
CA GLU A 354 -9.73 11.04 17.80
C GLU A 354 -9.12 12.04 18.77
N GLY A 355 -9.41 11.91 20.07
CA GLY A 355 -8.82 12.72 21.12
C GLY A 355 -7.30 12.58 21.17
N GLU A 356 -6.78 11.36 21.08
CA GLU A 356 -5.33 11.12 21.04
C GLU A 356 -4.70 11.57 19.72
N LEU A 357 -5.32 11.28 18.58
CA LEU A 357 -4.84 11.75 17.28
C LEU A 357 -4.77 13.29 17.18
N LYS A 358 -5.70 14.00 17.84
CA LYS A 358 -5.66 15.47 17.94
C LYS A 358 -4.44 15.98 18.71
N LYS A 359 -4.01 15.28 19.76
CA LYS A 359 -2.81 15.64 20.53
C LYS A 359 -1.54 15.41 19.73
N LEU A 360 -1.56 14.44 18.81
CA LEU A 360 -0.39 14.03 18.04
C LEU A 360 -0.13 14.92 16.81
N ARG A 361 -1.15 15.52 16.16
CA ARG A 361 -0.95 16.26 14.89
C ARG A 361 -1.41 17.73 14.98
N PRO A 362 -0.57 18.71 14.59
CA PRO A 362 -0.94 20.13 14.59
C PRO A 362 -2.03 20.50 13.57
N TYR A 363 -2.28 19.65 12.56
CA TYR A 363 -3.26 19.86 11.48
C TYR A 363 -4.44 18.88 11.50
N SER A 364 -4.68 18.21 12.63
CA SER A 364 -5.65 17.11 12.75
C SER A 364 -7.09 17.44 12.32
N GLU A 365 -7.58 18.66 12.58
CA GLU A 365 -8.96 19.05 12.25
C GLU A 365 -9.17 19.23 10.74
N SER A 366 -8.25 19.94 10.09
CA SER A 366 -8.24 20.16 8.64
C SER A 366 -8.09 18.84 7.89
N PHE A 367 -7.18 17.97 8.35
CA PHE A 367 -7.00 16.63 7.81
C PHE A 367 -8.28 15.79 7.94
N ARG A 368 -8.91 15.74 9.12
CA ARG A 368 -10.14 14.97 9.34
C ARG A 368 -11.27 15.42 8.42
N ALA A 369 -11.48 16.73 8.32
CA ALA A 369 -12.52 17.27 7.45
C ALA A 369 -12.24 16.88 5.98
N TRP A 370 -11.00 17.01 5.53
CA TRP A 370 -10.61 16.62 4.17
C TRP A 370 -10.84 15.13 3.88
N VAL A 371 -10.49 14.25 4.83
CA VAL A 371 -10.72 12.80 4.71
C VAL A 371 -12.21 12.44 4.76
N ALA A 372 -12.98 13.06 5.67
CA ALA A 372 -14.42 12.82 5.81
C ALA A 372 -15.20 13.19 4.55
N TYR A 373 -14.74 14.19 3.81
CA TYR A 373 -15.26 14.57 2.49
C TYR A 373 -14.61 13.78 1.34
N GLY A 374 -13.94 12.67 1.59
CA GLY A 374 -13.40 11.80 0.54
C GLY A 374 -12.26 12.43 -0.26
N PHE A 375 -11.44 13.26 0.38
CA PHE A 375 -10.26 13.92 -0.19
C PHE A 375 -10.57 15.01 -1.25
N VAL A 376 -11.83 15.44 -1.36
CA VAL A 376 -12.25 16.43 -2.39
C VAL A 376 -12.44 17.86 -1.89
N ASP A 377 -12.62 18.08 -0.59
CA ASP A 377 -12.88 19.43 -0.05
C ASP A 377 -11.57 20.23 0.09
N GLU A 378 -11.18 20.88 -1.01
CA GLU A 378 -9.96 21.70 -1.09
C GLU A 378 -9.93 22.87 -0.10
N SER A 379 -11.08 23.27 0.48
CA SER A 379 -11.15 24.33 1.50
C SER A 379 -10.50 23.94 2.83
N ARG A 380 -10.28 22.63 3.02
CA ARG A 380 -9.64 22.06 4.22
C ARG A 380 -8.14 21.92 4.07
N LEU A 381 -7.59 22.18 2.89
CA LEU A 381 -6.16 22.11 2.65
C LEU A 381 -5.45 23.30 3.31
N LEU A 382 -4.26 23.06 3.84
CA LEU A 382 -3.48 24.06 4.56
C LEU A 382 -2.85 25.09 3.59
N ARG A 383 -2.61 26.31 4.08
CA ARG A 383 -1.93 27.41 3.36
C ARG A 383 -0.98 28.17 4.26
N GLY A 384 0.03 28.80 3.68
CA GLY A 384 0.93 29.72 4.35
C GLY A 384 1.60 29.08 5.57
N ASN A 385 1.60 29.80 6.70
CA ASN A 385 2.27 29.32 7.92
C ASN A 385 1.71 27.98 8.42
N ALA A 386 0.40 27.74 8.30
CA ALA A 386 -0.20 26.47 8.76
C ALA A 386 0.32 25.27 7.95
N LEU A 387 0.56 25.43 6.64
CA LEU A 387 1.19 24.40 5.81
C LEU A 387 2.66 24.25 6.17
N LYS A 388 3.37 25.35 6.36
CA LYS A 388 4.79 25.35 6.69
C LYS A 388 5.08 24.68 8.03
N ASP A 389 4.30 25.00 9.05
CA ASP A 389 4.39 24.39 10.39
C ASP A 389 4.07 22.89 10.33
N ALA A 390 3.12 22.49 9.48
CA ALA A 390 2.76 21.10 9.26
C ALA A 390 3.84 20.30 8.49
N GLU A 391 4.45 20.91 7.46
CA GLU A 391 5.58 20.32 6.73
C GLU A 391 6.81 20.21 7.63
N GLU A 392 7.08 21.22 8.46
CA GLU A 392 8.21 21.22 9.39
C GLU A 392 8.04 20.19 10.50
N TRP A 393 6.85 20.11 11.11
CA TRP A 393 6.51 19.03 12.03
C TRP A 393 6.63 17.65 11.37
N GLY A 394 6.27 17.53 10.08
CA GLY A 394 6.28 16.27 9.34
C GLY A 394 7.65 15.76 8.87
N LYS A 395 8.72 16.57 8.87
CA LYS A 395 10.05 16.20 8.34
C LYS A 395 10.71 15.05 9.09
N ASP A 396 10.62 15.07 10.42
CA ASP A 396 11.24 14.08 11.29
C ASP A 396 10.25 13.00 11.73
N LYS A 397 9.03 13.03 11.19
CA LYS A 397 7.96 12.08 11.52
C LYS A 397 7.76 11.13 10.35
N ASN A 398 7.62 9.84 10.66
CA ASN A 398 7.22 8.89 9.65
C ASN A 398 5.73 9.15 9.35
N LEU A 399 5.37 9.82 8.26
CA LEU A 399 3.96 10.17 7.96
C LEU A 399 3.22 9.03 7.24
N SER A 400 1.94 8.82 7.56
CA SER A 400 1.09 7.88 6.82
C SER A 400 0.95 8.29 5.35
N TYR A 401 0.51 7.36 4.49
CA TYR A 401 0.23 7.71 3.09
C TYR A 401 -0.81 8.83 2.98
N GLN A 402 -1.85 8.82 3.82
CA GLN A 402 -2.89 9.83 3.83
C GLN A 402 -2.38 11.20 4.32
N ASP A 403 -1.51 11.22 5.34
CA ASP A 403 -0.85 12.45 5.79
C ASP A 403 0.02 13.05 4.69
N ARG A 404 0.83 12.23 4.00
CA ARG A 404 1.63 12.67 2.86
C ARG A 404 0.77 13.21 1.73
N GLN A 405 -0.36 12.56 1.44
CA GLN A 405 -1.31 13.03 0.44
C GLN A 405 -1.94 14.37 0.83
N PHE A 406 -2.30 14.57 2.10
CA PHE A 406 -2.89 15.82 2.58
C PHE A 406 -1.91 16.99 2.49
N LEU A 407 -0.66 16.78 2.91
CA LEU A 407 0.38 17.80 2.79
C LEU A 407 0.73 18.09 1.33
N ALA A 408 0.85 17.06 0.49
CA ALA A 408 1.09 17.23 -0.94
C ALA A 408 -0.06 17.96 -1.64
N ALA A 409 -1.32 17.62 -1.36
CA ALA A 409 -2.49 18.30 -1.90
C ALA A 409 -2.55 19.76 -1.41
N SER A 410 -2.21 20.01 -0.15
CA SER A 410 -2.12 21.36 0.41
C SER A 410 -1.04 22.19 -0.29
N LYS A 411 0.11 21.59 -0.60
CA LYS A 411 1.21 22.25 -1.30
C LYS A 411 0.89 22.54 -2.76
N GLU A 412 0.33 21.56 -3.46
CA GLU A 412 -0.11 21.71 -4.85
C GLU A 412 -1.12 22.86 -4.98
N LYS A 413 -2.08 22.92 -4.06
CA LYS A 413 -3.11 23.95 -4.10
C LYS A 413 -2.58 25.35 -3.78
N GLU A 414 -1.62 25.48 -2.87
CA GLU A 414 -0.88 26.74 -2.64
C GLU A 414 -0.16 27.22 -3.91
N ILE A 415 0.54 26.30 -4.60
CA ILE A 415 1.23 26.60 -5.86
C ILE A 415 0.24 27.03 -6.96
N GLN A 416 -0.91 26.35 -7.06
CA GLN A 416 -1.96 26.71 -8.03
C GLN A 416 -2.52 28.11 -7.79
N GLU A 417 -2.75 28.48 -6.52
CA GLU A 417 -3.25 29.81 -6.16
C GLU A 417 -2.20 30.90 -6.44
N GLU A 418 -0.91 30.63 -6.21
CA GLU A 418 0.20 31.52 -6.58
C GLU A 418 0.31 31.73 -8.09
N ILE A 419 0.23 30.65 -8.89
CA ILE A 419 0.25 30.73 -10.36
C ILE A 419 -0.96 31.52 -10.86
N ALA A 420 -2.16 31.25 -10.35
CA ALA A 420 -3.37 31.97 -10.73
C ALA A 420 -3.28 33.47 -10.40
N ALA A 421 -2.64 33.84 -9.28
CA ALA A 421 -2.37 35.23 -8.93
C ALA A 421 -1.40 35.90 -9.93
N GLN A 422 -0.31 35.21 -10.29
CA GLN A 422 0.66 35.71 -11.28
C GLN A 422 0.05 35.85 -12.68
N GLU A 423 -0.76 34.90 -13.12
CA GLU A 423 -1.45 34.97 -14.41
C GLU A 423 -2.44 36.14 -14.48
N LYS A 424 -3.15 36.40 -13.38
CA LYS A 424 -4.07 37.53 -13.27
C LYS A 424 -3.32 38.86 -13.30
N GLU A 425 -2.17 38.96 -12.65
CA GLU A 425 -1.31 40.15 -12.70
C GLU A 425 -0.76 40.36 -14.12
N ALA A 426 -0.28 39.31 -14.77
CA ALA A 426 0.16 39.35 -16.17
C ALA A 426 -0.97 39.67 -17.16
N GLN A 427 -2.21 39.28 -16.85
CA GLN A 427 -3.39 39.67 -17.63
C GLN A 427 -3.71 41.16 -17.44
N LEU A 428 -3.70 41.67 -16.20
CA LEU A 428 -3.90 43.09 -15.92
C LEU A 428 -2.84 43.96 -16.60
N GLU A 429 -1.59 43.51 -16.64
CA GLU A 429 -0.52 44.22 -17.34
C GLU A 429 -0.71 44.21 -18.88
N ARG A 430 -1.14 43.08 -19.45
CA ARG A 430 -1.51 42.99 -20.87
C ARG A 430 -2.68 43.92 -21.21
N GLU A 431 -3.72 43.96 -20.38
CA GLU A 431 -4.84 44.89 -20.54
C GLU A 431 -4.38 46.35 -20.43
N ARG A 432 -3.43 46.67 -19.55
CA ARG A 432 -2.85 48.02 -19.46
C ARG A 432 -2.13 48.41 -20.75
N LYS A 433 -1.29 47.52 -21.29
CA LYS A 433 -0.58 47.72 -22.56
C LYS A 433 -1.53 47.84 -23.75
N ASP A 434 -2.59 47.02 -23.80
CA ASP A 434 -3.62 47.12 -24.84
C ASP A 434 -4.44 48.42 -24.73
N ARG A 435 -4.71 48.92 -23.52
CA ARG A 435 -5.33 50.24 -23.32
C ARG A 435 -4.41 51.36 -23.80
N GLU A 436 -3.12 51.32 -23.46
CA GLU A 436 -2.12 52.28 -23.94
C GLU A 436 -2.01 52.27 -25.47
N ALA A 437 -1.94 51.09 -26.09
CA ALA A 437 -1.95 50.92 -27.54
C ALA A 437 -3.26 51.37 -28.19
N THR A 438 -4.39 51.13 -27.53
CA THR A 438 -5.72 51.60 -27.97
C THR A 438 -5.82 53.11 -27.87
N GLU A 439 -5.25 53.75 -26.84
CA GLU A 439 -5.17 55.21 -26.74
C GLU A 439 -4.28 55.81 -27.82
N GLN A 440 -3.14 55.20 -28.12
CA GLN A 440 -2.29 55.62 -29.24
C GLN A 440 -3.01 55.47 -30.58
N ARG A 441 -3.68 54.33 -30.80
CA ARG A 441 -4.51 54.09 -31.98
C ARG A 441 -5.67 55.07 -32.05
N ASN A 442 -6.29 55.43 -30.93
CA ASN A 442 -7.37 56.41 -30.87
C ASN A 442 -6.87 57.84 -31.12
N LYS A 443 -5.62 58.19 -30.73
CA LYS A 443 -4.98 59.46 -31.12
C LYS A 443 -4.75 59.50 -32.64
N ALA A 444 -4.20 58.43 -33.22
CA ALA A 444 -4.04 58.30 -34.67
C ALA A 444 -5.39 58.28 -35.43
N LEU A 445 -6.41 57.64 -34.85
CA LEU A 445 -7.77 57.61 -35.37
C LEU A 445 -8.48 58.95 -35.18
N ALA A 446 -8.18 59.73 -34.15
CA ALA A 446 -8.71 61.09 -33.95
C ALA A 446 -8.09 62.07 -34.96
N GLU A 447 -6.82 61.90 -35.32
CA GLU A 447 -6.18 62.61 -36.44
C GLU A 447 -6.79 62.20 -37.79
N ALA A 448 -7.03 60.90 -38.00
CA ALA A 448 -7.71 60.39 -39.19
C ALA A 448 -9.20 60.80 -39.25
N ASN A 449 -9.89 60.85 -38.10
CA ASN A 449 -11.29 61.28 -37.97
C ASN A 449 -11.44 62.80 -38.04
N ARG A 450 -10.43 63.60 -37.70
CA ARG A 450 -10.39 65.03 -38.06
C ARG A 450 -10.39 65.21 -39.59
N LYS A 451 -9.78 64.28 -40.31
CA LYS A 451 -9.80 64.18 -41.78
C LYS A 451 -11.13 63.61 -42.31
N ALA A 452 -11.77 62.67 -41.61
CA ALA A 452 -13.00 62.00 -42.04
C ALA A 452 -14.30 62.70 -41.62
N ARG A 453 -14.32 63.47 -40.51
CA ARG A 453 -15.44 64.32 -40.06
C ARG A 453 -15.63 65.60 -40.90
N LYS A 454 -15.30 65.51 -42.19
CA LYS A 454 -15.81 66.39 -43.23
C LYS A 454 -17.03 65.82 -43.95
N ASN A 455 -17.44 64.57 -43.67
CA ASN A 455 -18.64 63.97 -44.26
C ASN A 455 -19.47 63.20 -43.20
N ILE A 456 -20.65 63.76 -42.86
CA ILE A 456 -21.98 63.10 -42.63
C ILE A 456 -22.01 61.92 -41.62
N SER A 457 -22.63 61.93 -40.42
CA SER A 457 -23.90 62.42 -39.82
C SER A 457 -25.05 61.37 -39.75
N VAL A 458 -25.32 60.87 -38.53
CA VAL A 458 -26.62 60.46 -37.92
C VAL A 458 -27.29 59.16 -38.47
N GLY A 459 -27.91 58.25 -37.70
CA GLY A 459 -28.16 58.15 -36.25
C GLY A 459 -28.99 56.91 -35.83
N SER A 460 -28.91 56.62 -34.53
CA SER A 460 -29.86 56.05 -33.52
C SER A 460 -30.96 55.06 -33.97
N PHE A 461 -31.05 53.83 -33.43
CA PHE A 461 -31.54 53.40 -32.10
C PHE A 461 -32.96 53.88 -31.74
N ILE A 462 -33.79 52.91 -31.29
CA ILE A 462 -35.08 53.03 -30.56
C ILE A 462 -36.35 53.05 -31.42
N LEU A 463 -36.93 51.88 -31.65
CA LEU A 463 -38.37 51.55 -31.76
C LEU A 463 -38.39 50.05 -32.11
N ILE A 464 -38.71 49.08 -31.25
CA ILE A 464 -40.02 48.84 -30.65
C ILE A 464 -39.76 47.73 -29.63
N PHE A 465 -39.51 48.14 -28.39
CA PHE A 465 -39.42 47.28 -27.21
C PHE A 465 -40.78 47.18 -26.50
N THR A 466 -41.87 47.54 -27.16
CA THR A 466 -43.12 47.89 -26.46
C THR A 466 -44.34 47.04 -26.77
N LEU A 467 -44.29 46.09 -27.70
CA LEU A 467 -45.45 45.26 -28.06
C LEU A 467 -44.94 43.89 -28.53
N LEU A 468 -44.93 42.83 -27.73
CA LEU A 468 -46.11 42.00 -27.49
C LEU A 468 -45.80 40.97 -26.39
N LEU A 469 -46.20 41.33 -25.17
CA LEU A 469 -45.99 40.60 -23.93
C LEU A 469 -47.35 40.10 -23.42
N THR A 470 -48.07 39.30 -24.22
CA THR A 470 -49.36 38.69 -23.83
C THR A 470 -49.61 37.26 -24.35
N GLY A 471 -48.66 36.63 -25.05
CA GLY A 471 -48.85 35.27 -25.63
C GLY A 471 -47.89 34.16 -25.14
N ILE A 472 -46.99 34.44 -24.19
CA ILE A 472 -45.83 33.55 -23.91
C ILE A 472 -46.04 32.62 -22.70
N LEU A 473 -47.09 32.78 -21.90
CA LEU A 473 -47.24 32.02 -20.64
C LEU A 473 -47.81 30.60 -20.79
N GLY A 474 -48.51 30.27 -21.89
CA GLY A 474 -49.01 28.90 -22.14
C GLY A 474 -47.97 27.95 -22.75
N ILE A 475 -47.01 28.47 -23.51
CA ILE A 475 -45.98 27.65 -24.20
C ILE A 475 -44.79 27.37 -23.27
N LYS A 476 -44.54 28.23 -22.27
CA LYS A 476 -43.42 28.07 -21.33
C LYS A 476 -43.58 26.85 -20.42
N ALA A 477 -44.80 26.51 -19.99
CA ALA A 477 -45.04 25.36 -19.10
C ALA A 477 -44.76 24.00 -19.77
N ALA A 478 -45.07 23.85 -21.06
CA ALA A 478 -44.77 22.64 -21.83
C ALA A 478 -43.29 22.52 -22.20
N LEU A 479 -42.59 23.65 -22.38
CA LEU A 479 -41.14 23.67 -22.63
C LEU A 479 -40.33 23.40 -21.35
N THR A 480 -40.79 23.88 -20.18
CA THR A 480 -40.12 23.61 -18.89
C THR A 480 -40.27 22.17 -18.42
N ALA A 481 -41.38 21.50 -18.72
CA ALA A 481 -41.55 20.08 -18.37
C ALA A 481 -40.58 19.16 -19.15
N LYS A 482 -40.30 19.46 -20.43
CA LYS A 482 -39.33 18.71 -21.24
C LYS A 482 -37.89 18.91 -20.75
N GLU A 483 -37.49 20.12 -20.37
CA GLU A 483 -36.13 20.38 -19.86
C GLU A 483 -35.90 19.83 -18.44
N VAL A 484 -36.91 19.83 -17.57
CA VAL A 484 -36.82 19.27 -16.21
C VAL A 484 -36.77 17.74 -16.22
N VAL A 485 -37.58 17.07 -17.06
CA VAL A 485 -37.54 15.60 -17.19
C VAL A 485 -36.23 15.12 -17.84
N GLN A 486 -35.69 15.86 -18.81
CA GLN A 486 -34.44 15.48 -19.50
C GLN A 486 -33.17 15.75 -18.67
N ASN A 487 -33.15 16.82 -17.87
CA ASN A 487 -32.06 17.02 -16.90
C ASN A 487 -32.06 15.93 -15.82
N ASN A 488 -33.25 15.42 -15.44
CA ASN A 488 -33.36 14.28 -14.54
C ASN A 488 -32.79 13.01 -15.19
N GLU A 489 -33.12 12.72 -16.46
CA GLU A 489 -32.57 11.54 -17.17
C GLU A 489 -31.04 11.57 -17.28
N TYR A 490 -30.44 12.73 -17.60
CA TYR A 490 -28.98 12.87 -17.63
C TYR A 490 -28.36 12.62 -16.25
N LEU A 491 -28.89 13.22 -15.18
CA LEU A 491 -28.38 13.03 -13.83
C LEU A 491 -28.50 11.57 -13.37
N THR A 492 -29.64 10.92 -13.60
CA THR A 492 -29.81 9.49 -13.32
C THR A 492 -28.82 8.63 -14.12
N THR A 493 -28.48 9.04 -15.35
CA THR A 493 -27.50 8.33 -16.17
C THR A 493 -26.08 8.51 -15.63
N VAL A 494 -25.74 9.70 -15.11
CA VAL A 494 -24.47 9.95 -14.41
C VAL A 494 -24.37 9.10 -13.14
N GLU A 495 -25.42 9.07 -12.32
CA GLU A 495 -25.49 8.27 -11.10
C GLU A 495 -25.31 6.77 -11.40
N ASN A 496 -25.99 6.26 -12.43
CA ASN A 496 -25.84 4.87 -12.86
C ASN A 496 -24.40 4.56 -13.31
N LEU A 497 -23.80 5.44 -14.13
CA LEU A 497 -22.42 5.28 -14.58
C LEU A 497 -21.44 5.30 -13.40
N ALA A 498 -21.62 6.22 -12.45
CA ALA A 498 -20.80 6.33 -11.25
C ALA A 498 -20.94 5.09 -10.35
N GLY A 499 -22.17 4.56 -10.19
CA GLY A 499 -22.42 3.33 -9.45
C GLY A 499 -21.75 2.11 -10.07
N LEU A 500 -21.80 1.97 -11.40
CA LEU A 500 -21.11 0.90 -12.13
C LEU A 500 -19.59 1.03 -12.06
N ALA A 501 -19.06 2.25 -12.13
CA ALA A 501 -17.63 2.50 -11.93
C ALA A 501 -17.19 2.16 -10.50
N GLY A 502 -18.03 2.44 -9.49
CA GLY A 502 -17.82 2.02 -8.10
C GLY A 502 -17.72 0.50 -7.96
N LYS A 503 -18.65 -0.25 -8.58
CA LYS A 503 -18.61 -1.73 -8.61
C LYS A 503 -17.35 -2.27 -9.29
N LEU A 504 -16.94 -1.69 -10.42
CA LEU A 504 -15.70 -2.08 -11.08
C LEU A 504 -14.48 -1.86 -10.17
N ARG A 505 -14.47 -0.78 -9.38
CA ARG A 505 -13.43 -0.52 -8.39
C ARG A 505 -13.39 -1.57 -7.28
N GLU A 506 -14.55 -1.93 -6.73
CA GLU A 506 -14.68 -2.99 -5.73
C GLU A 506 -14.21 -4.36 -6.26
N GLU A 507 -14.38 -4.59 -7.56
CA GLU A 507 -13.89 -5.79 -8.23
C GLU A 507 -12.41 -5.74 -8.64
N GLY A 508 -11.68 -4.66 -8.33
CA GLY A 508 -10.25 -4.51 -8.65
C GLY A 508 -9.96 -4.04 -10.09
N SER A 509 -10.96 -3.52 -10.81
CA SER A 509 -10.83 -2.88 -12.13
C SER A 509 -10.67 -1.35 -11.99
N ASP A 510 -9.63 -0.93 -11.25
CA ASP A 510 -9.39 0.49 -10.91
C ASP A 510 -9.15 1.38 -12.13
N THR A 511 -8.50 0.85 -13.17
CA THR A 511 -8.17 1.61 -14.39
C THR A 511 -9.43 1.94 -15.17
N GLU A 512 -10.29 0.94 -15.40
CA GLU A 512 -11.59 1.11 -16.06
C GLU A 512 -12.51 2.03 -15.25
N ALA A 513 -12.53 1.91 -13.92
CA ALA A 513 -13.31 2.81 -13.07
C ALA A 513 -12.89 4.28 -13.21
N LYS A 514 -11.57 4.57 -13.17
CA LYS A 514 -11.03 5.94 -13.36
C LYS A 514 -11.38 6.52 -14.73
N GLU A 515 -11.34 5.69 -15.76
CA GLU A 515 -11.73 6.08 -17.13
C GLU A 515 -13.19 6.53 -17.17
N LEU A 516 -14.10 5.74 -16.59
CA LEU A 516 -15.53 6.04 -16.57
C LEU A 516 -15.85 7.29 -15.76
N PHE A 517 -15.17 7.52 -14.63
CA PHE A 517 -15.31 8.78 -13.88
C PHE A 517 -14.83 9.99 -14.67
N SER A 518 -13.69 9.87 -15.36
CA SER A 518 -13.18 10.92 -16.24
C SER A 518 -14.18 11.22 -17.36
N GLN A 519 -14.72 10.18 -18.00
CA GLN A 519 -15.73 10.33 -19.05
C GLN A 519 -17.01 11.01 -18.54
N ALA A 520 -17.49 10.63 -17.35
CA ALA A 520 -18.64 11.28 -16.72
C ALA A 520 -18.37 12.78 -16.46
N SER A 521 -17.21 13.09 -15.89
CA SER A 521 -16.77 14.47 -15.62
C SER A 521 -16.66 15.30 -16.90
N GLN A 522 -15.99 14.79 -17.93
CA GLN A 522 -15.81 15.47 -19.22
C GLN A 522 -17.14 15.66 -19.96
N SER A 523 -18.10 14.74 -19.78
CA SER A 523 -19.43 14.85 -20.40
C SER A 523 -20.20 16.10 -19.96
N VAL A 524 -19.94 16.62 -18.75
CA VAL A 524 -20.61 17.81 -18.20
C VAL A 524 -20.43 19.02 -19.13
N ASN A 525 -19.24 19.13 -19.73
CA ASN A 525 -18.81 20.25 -20.56
C ASN A 525 -19.33 20.18 -22.00
N ILE A 526 -19.98 19.08 -22.41
CA ILE A 526 -20.51 18.92 -23.76
C ILE A 526 -21.77 19.78 -23.93
N LYS A 527 -21.74 20.71 -24.88
CA LYS A 527 -22.86 21.62 -25.15
C LYS A 527 -24.05 20.90 -25.83
N ASN A 528 -23.77 20.00 -26.77
CA ASN A 528 -24.80 19.24 -27.46
C ASN A 528 -25.40 18.19 -26.52
N ARG A 529 -26.68 18.37 -26.15
CA ARG A 529 -27.40 17.51 -25.19
C ARG A 529 -27.42 16.04 -25.61
N ASN A 530 -27.61 15.75 -26.90
CA ASN A 530 -27.66 14.38 -27.40
C ASN A 530 -26.29 13.71 -27.32
N THR A 531 -25.23 14.43 -27.65
CA THR A 531 -23.84 13.92 -27.59
C THR A 531 -23.38 13.75 -26.15
N LYS A 532 -23.82 14.64 -25.25
CA LYS A 532 -23.63 14.55 -23.80
C LYS A 532 -24.25 13.28 -23.22
N GLN A 533 -25.51 12.99 -23.56
CA GLN A 533 -26.19 11.77 -23.10
C GLN A 533 -25.56 10.50 -23.67
N GLN A 534 -25.22 10.52 -24.97
CA GLN A 534 -24.62 9.37 -25.64
C GLN A 534 -23.21 9.05 -25.12
N ALA A 535 -22.44 10.06 -24.70
CA ALA A 535 -21.18 9.83 -24.02
C ALA A 535 -21.39 8.95 -22.78
N LEU A 536 -22.39 9.23 -21.94
CA LEU A 536 -22.66 8.40 -20.76
C LEU A 536 -23.14 6.98 -21.12
N TYR A 537 -24.01 6.85 -22.12
CA TYR A 537 -24.45 5.54 -22.59
C TYR A 537 -23.32 4.64 -23.08
N ALA A 538 -22.31 5.22 -23.76
CA ALA A 538 -21.12 4.49 -24.17
C ALA A 538 -20.36 3.93 -22.95
N GLY A 539 -20.21 4.75 -21.90
CA GLY A 539 -19.54 4.36 -20.66
C GLY A 539 -20.30 3.29 -19.89
N ILE A 540 -21.63 3.42 -19.78
CA ILE A 540 -22.48 2.41 -19.11
C ILE A 540 -22.40 1.07 -19.85
N ALA A 541 -22.48 1.09 -21.18
CA ALA A 541 -22.36 -0.13 -21.97
C ALA A 541 -20.99 -0.80 -21.79
N TYR A 542 -19.92 -0.01 -21.78
CA TYR A 542 -18.56 -0.51 -21.52
C TYR A 542 -18.43 -1.11 -20.12
N ALA A 543 -18.94 -0.42 -19.09
CA ALA A 543 -18.89 -0.87 -17.71
C ALA A 543 -19.55 -2.24 -17.53
N ASN A 544 -20.73 -2.43 -18.12
CA ASN A 544 -21.45 -3.69 -18.09
C ASN A 544 -20.69 -4.82 -18.81
N LEU A 545 -20.05 -4.55 -19.96
CA LEU A 545 -19.21 -5.55 -20.63
C LEU A 545 -18.00 -5.98 -19.79
N LYS A 546 -17.45 -5.06 -18.98
CA LYS A 546 -16.34 -5.36 -18.07
C LYS A 546 -16.77 -6.14 -16.84
N LEU A 547 -17.90 -5.78 -16.22
CA LEU A 547 -18.49 -6.57 -15.14
C LEU A 547 -18.87 -7.98 -15.62
N ARG A 548 -19.38 -8.13 -16.85
CA ARG A 548 -19.59 -9.45 -17.47
C ARG A 548 -18.27 -10.22 -17.57
N GLU A 549 -17.20 -9.59 -18.07
CA GLU A 549 -15.88 -10.23 -18.20
C GLU A 549 -15.35 -10.70 -16.84
N ASN A 550 -15.47 -9.87 -15.79
CA ASN A 550 -15.06 -10.19 -14.43
C ASN A 550 -15.86 -11.37 -13.85
N ASN A 551 -17.18 -11.37 -14.04
CA ASN A 551 -18.05 -12.46 -13.59
C ASN A 551 -17.72 -13.79 -14.28
N LEU A 552 -17.49 -13.77 -15.59
CA LEU A 552 -17.10 -14.96 -16.34
C LEU A 552 -15.70 -15.49 -15.95
N LYS A 553 -14.73 -14.60 -15.65
CA LYS A 553 -13.38 -15.01 -15.21
C LYS A 553 -13.35 -15.66 -13.83
N ARG A 554 -14.31 -15.34 -12.96
CA ARG A 554 -14.35 -15.79 -11.56
C ARG A 554 -15.20 -17.05 -11.35
N ASP A 555 -15.71 -17.67 -12.42
CA ASP A 555 -16.74 -18.73 -12.37
C ASP A 555 -17.93 -18.38 -11.46
N LYS A 556 -18.23 -17.08 -11.34
CA LYS A 556 -19.32 -16.56 -10.52
C LYS A 556 -20.49 -16.11 -11.39
N ASN A 557 -21.66 -16.62 -11.05
CA ASN A 557 -22.97 -16.04 -11.36
C ASN A 557 -23.25 -15.75 -12.85
N ILE A 558 -23.42 -16.82 -13.65
CA ILE A 558 -23.79 -16.76 -15.08
C ILE A 558 -25.04 -15.88 -15.34
N GLY A 559 -25.97 -15.82 -14.38
CA GLY A 559 -27.17 -14.98 -14.47
C GLY A 559 -26.84 -13.48 -14.55
N GLU A 560 -25.96 -12.97 -13.68
CA GLU A 560 -25.53 -11.57 -13.69
C GLU A 560 -24.69 -11.25 -14.93
N ALA A 561 -23.84 -12.19 -15.38
CA ALA A 561 -23.08 -12.02 -16.62
C ALA A 561 -23.99 -11.86 -17.85
N LYS A 562 -25.13 -12.57 -17.88
CA LYS A 562 -26.16 -12.42 -18.92
C LYS A 562 -26.91 -11.10 -18.79
N GLN A 563 -27.26 -10.68 -17.57
CA GLN A 563 -27.92 -9.40 -17.33
C GLN A 563 -27.05 -8.21 -17.75
N ASN A 564 -25.76 -8.24 -17.41
CA ASN A 564 -24.79 -7.23 -17.83
C ASN A 564 -24.68 -7.15 -19.36
N LEU A 565 -24.76 -8.30 -20.06
CA LEU A 565 -24.79 -8.31 -21.52
C LEU A 565 -26.04 -7.61 -22.07
N GLU A 566 -27.22 -7.91 -21.52
CA GLU A 566 -28.49 -7.32 -21.93
C GLU A 566 -28.52 -5.80 -21.71
N GLU A 567 -28.00 -5.33 -20.57
CA GLU A 567 -27.89 -3.89 -20.29
C GLU A 567 -26.88 -3.21 -21.23
N ALA A 568 -25.73 -3.82 -21.52
CA ALA A 568 -24.78 -3.28 -22.48
C ALA A 568 -25.40 -3.10 -23.88
N GLU A 569 -26.11 -4.12 -24.38
CA GLU A 569 -26.81 -4.05 -25.67
C GLU A 569 -27.91 -2.99 -25.68
N LYS A 570 -28.67 -2.88 -24.59
CA LYS A 570 -29.72 -1.89 -24.42
C LYS A 570 -29.18 -0.46 -24.54
N TYR A 571 -28.08 -0.14 -23.86
CA TYR A 571 -27.49 1.20 -23.94
C TYR A 571 -26.83 1.48 -25.29
N LEU A 572 -26.22 0.48 -25.93
CA LEU A 572 -25.68 0.63 -27.29
C LEU A 572 -26.78 0.92 -28.33
N LYS A 573 -27.95 0.28 -28.19
CA LYS A 573 -29.13 0.52 -29.06
C LYS A 573 -29.69 1.93 -28.90
N LYS A 574 -29.57 2.55 -27.72
CA LYS A 574 -30.00 3.94 -27.48
C LYS A 574 -29.12 4.99 -28.16
N MET A 575 -27.91 4.63 -28.60
CA MET A 575 -26.98 5.57 -29.22
C MET A 575 -27.26 5.72 -30.72
N ILE A 576 -27.47 6.95 -31.20
CA ILE A 576 -27.85 7.28 -32.59
C ILE A 576 -26.73 8.09 -33.29
N THR A 577 -25.51 8.15 -32.73
CA THR A 577 -24.41 9.06 -33.14
C THR A 577 -24.19 9.16 -34.66
N GLU A 578 -24.62 10.29 -35.22
CA GLU A 578 -24.39 10.78 -36.60
C GLU A 578 -23.69 12.15 -36.62
N GLU A 579 -23.26 12.67 -35.45
CA GLU A 579 -22.65 13.99 -35.36
C GLU A 579 -21.14 13.96 -35.68
N ASP A 580 -20.74 14.84 -36.57
CA ASP A 580 -19.38 14.94 -37.12
C ASP A 580 -18.47 15.91 -36.33
N SER A 581 -18.94 16.44 -35.19
CA SER A 581 -18.15 17.28 -34.29
C SER A 581 -17.03 16.48 -33.60
N PRO A 582 -15.97 17.13 -33.09
CA PRO A 582 -14.91 16.45 -32.34
C PRO A 582 -15.46 15.63 -31.14
N GLU A 583 -16.44 16.16 -30.43
CA GLU A 583 -17.13 15.47 -29.33
C GLU A 583 -17.95 14.28 -29.86
N GLY A 584 -18.70 14.48 -30.94
CA GLY A 584 -19.50 13.42 -31.59
C GLY A 584 -18.64 12.26 -32.10
N LEU A 585 -17.49 12.56 -32.69
CA LEU A 585 -16.51 11.57 -33.15
C LEU A 585 -15.90 10.78 -31.97
N GLN A 586 -15.59 11.42 -30.85
CA GLN A 586 -15.11 10.72 -29.66
C GLN A 586 -16.17 9.74 -29.11
N VAL A 587 -17.43 10.16 -29.02
CA VAL A 587 -18.54 9.28 -28.60
C VAL A 587 -18.75 8.13 -29.59
N LYS A 588 -18.63 8.40 -30.89
CA LYS A 588 -18.71 7.39 -31.94
C LYS A 588 -17.58 6.35 -31.81
N ILE A 589 -16.35 6.77 -31.52
CA ILE A 589 -15.21 5.87 -31.30
C ILE A 589 -15.48 4.97 -30.09
N LEU A 590 -15.93 5.53 -28.96
CA LEU A 590 -16.29 4.76 -27.77
C LEU A 590 -17.38 3.72 -28.08
N LYS A 591 -18.45 4.12 -28.77
CA LYS A 591 -19.52 3.20 -29.22
C LYS A 591 -18.97 2.05 -30.06
N LEU A 592 -18.20 2.38 -31.09
CA LEU A 592 -17.69 1.39 -32.06
C LEU A 592 -16.70 0.43 -31.40
N ARG A 593 -15.83 0.92 -30.51
CA ARG A 593 -14.95 0.06 -29.70
C ARG A 593 -15.78 -0.91 -28.85
N THR A 594 -16.76 -0.39 -28.09
CA THR A 594 -17.61 -1.21 -27.21
C THR A 594 -18.40 -2.26 -27.99
N LEU A 595 -18.88 -1.93 -29.21
CA LEU A 595 -19.48 -2.92 -30.12
C LEU A 595 -18.47 -3.98 -30.56
N GLY A 596 -17.23 -3.58 -30.88
CA GLY A 596 -16.13 -4.50 -31.16
C GLY A 596 -15.89 -5.48 -30.01
N SER A 597 -15.82 -4.98 -28.77
CA SER A 597 -15.62 -5.80 -27.57
C SER A 597 -16.79 -6.74 -27.32
N LEU A 598 -18.03 -6.27 -27.51
CA LEU A 598 -19.26 -7.07 -27.44
C LEU A 598 -19.21 -8.27 -28.41
N TYR A 599 -18.91 -8.03 -29.69
CA TYR A 599 -18.84 -9.10 -30.69
C TYR A 599 -17.66 -10.05 -30.44
N LYS A 600 -16.51 -9.55 -29.95
CA LYS A 600 -15.38 -10.38 -29.53
C LYS A 600 -15.79 -11.34 -28.40
N GLN A 601 -16.46 -10.84 -27.36
CA GLN A 601 -16.95 -11.68 -26.26
C GLN A 601 -18.01 -12.71 -26.72
N ASN A 602 -18.78 -12.39 -27.76
CA ASN A 602 -19.74 -13.31 -28.37
C ASN A 602 -19.11 -14.23 -29.44
N LYS A 603 -17.77 -14.25 -29.56
CA LYS A 603 -16.99 -15.07 -30.50
C LYS A 603 -17.27 -14.78 -31.98
N ASP A 604 -17.86 -13.64 -32.32
CA ASP A 604 -18.02 -13.16 -33.71
C ASP A 604 -16.86 -12.24 -34.09
N ASN A 605 -15.69 -12.84 -34.31
CA ASN A 605 -14.46 -12.09 -34.60
C ASN A 605 -14.56 -11.28 -35.90
N LYS A 606 -15.37 -11.72 -36.88
CA LYS A 606 -15.55 -11.00 -38.15
C LYS A 606 -16.22 -9.65 -37.92
N LYS A 607 -17.33 -9.62 -37.17
CA LYS A 607 -17.99 -8.35 -36.81
C LYS A 607 -17.15 -7.53 -35.85
N ALA A 608 -16.46 -8.16 -34.90
CA ALA A 608 -15.56 -7.45 -34.00
C ALA A 608 -14.49 -6.66 -34.78
N ILE A 609 -13.82 -7.30 -35.74
CA ILE A 609 -12.85 -6.66 -36.64
C ILE A 609 -13.48 -5.49 -37.41
N GLU A 610 -14.69 -5.66 -37.95
CA GLU A 610 -15.40 -4.59 -38.67
C GLU A 610 -15.63 -3.36 -37.78
N PHE A 611 -16.06 -3.55 -36.54
CA PHE A 611 -16.33 -2.44 -35.61
C PHE A 611 -15.04 -1.78 -35.10
N TYR A 612 -13.99 -2.54 -34.78
CA TYR A 612 -12.69 -1.97 -34.42
C TYR A 612 -12.06 -1.21 -35.59
N GLN A 613 -12.17 -1.71 -36.83
CA GLN A 613 -11.71 -0.99 -38.01
C GLN A 613 -12.44 0.35 -38.14
N LYS A 614 -13.78 0.38 -38.02
CA LYS A 614 -14.56 1.63 -38.05
C LYS A 614 -14.18 2.58 -36.92
N ALA A 615 -13.89 2.07 -35.72
CA ALA A 615 -13.41 2.87 -34.59
C ALA A 615 -12.03 3.48 -34.90
N PHE A 616 -11.11 2.69 -35.43
CA PHE A 616 -9.77 3.13 -35.84
C PHE A 616 -9.82 4.19 -36.97
N ASP A 617 -10.68 3.99 -37.97
CA ASP A 617 -10.87 4.97 -39.05
C ASP A 617 -11.47 6.28 -38.52
N SER A 618 -12.41 6.18 -37.57
CA SER A 618 -12.99 7.36 -36.90
C SER A 618 -11.96 8.10 -36.03
N LEU A 619 -11.05 7.37 -35.37
CA LEU A 619 -9.94 7.96 -34.63
C LEU A 619 -9.00 8.72 -35.57
N ASN A 620 -8.66 8.16 -36.73
CA ASN A 620 -7.83 8.84 -37.72
C ASN A 620 -8.52 10.09 -38.28
N ASN A 621 -9.82 10.01 -38.60
CA ASN A 621 -10.61 11.19 -39.01
C ASN A 621 -10.60 12.29 -37.92
N LEU A 622 -10.78 11.93 -36.65
CA LEU A 622 -10.69 12.89 -35.54
C LEU A 622 -9.32 13.56 -35.50
N LYS A 623 -8.23 12.76 -35.52
CA LYS A 623 -6.85 13.28 -35.53
C LYS A 623 -6.61 14.24 -36.71
N GLU A 624 -7.18 13.96 -37.88
CA GLU A 624 -7.08 14.82 -39.06
C GLU A 624 -7.84 16.15 -38.89
N ARG A 625 -9.03 16.13 -38.28
CA ARG A 625 -9.85 17.34 -38.08
C ARG A 625 -9.28 18.29 -37.04
N VAL A 626 -8.57 17.77 -36.04
CA VAL A 626 -8.04 18.55 -34.92
C VAL A 626 -6.54 18.84 -35.03
N LYS A 627 -5.98 18.75 -36.25
CA LYS A 627 -4.58 19.10 -36.49
C LYS A 627 -4.31 20.55 -36.14
N GLY A 628 -3.18 20.79 -35.50
CA GLY A 628 -2.69 22.14 -35.22
C GLY A 628 -2.16 22.83 -36.48
N LYS A 629 -1.80 24.11 -36.33
CA LYS A 629 -1.23 24.94 -37.41
C LYS A 629 0.03 24.36 -38.03
N ASP A 630 0.79 23.57 -37.27
CA ASP A 630 2.02 22.92 -37.71
C ASP A 630 1.78 21.56 -38.40
N ASN A 631 0.52 21.24 -38.74
CA ASN A 631 0.06 19.97 -39.31
C ASN A 631 0.41 18.71 -38.48
N ALA A 632 0.81 18.88 -37.23
CA ALA A 632 1.12 17.80 -36.31
C ALA A 632 -0.13 16.97 -35.99
N VAL A 633 -0.04 15.65 -36.18
CA VAL A 633 -1.11 14.69 -35.91
C VAL A 633 -0.91 14.11 -34.52
N ILE A 634 -1.51 14.77 -33.52
CA ILE A 634 -1.35 14.41 -32.11
C ILE A 634 -2.56 13.57 -31.66
N SER A 635 -2.29 12.52 -30.89
CA SER A 635 -3.32 11.68 -30.29
C SER A 635 -4.31 12.47 -29.44
N PRO A 636 -5.63 12.19 -29.52
CA PRO A 636 -6.66 13.03 -28.90
C PRO A 636 -6.46 13.39 -27.42
N PRO A 637 -6.03 12.47 -26.53
CA PRO A 637 -5.83 12.79 -25.11
C PRO A 637 -4.77 13.86 -24.87
N PHE A 638 -3.79 13.99 -25.78
CA PHE A 638 -2.65 14.90 -25.66
C PHE A 638 -2.76 16.10 -26.62
N ASN A 639 -3.80 16.15 -27.46
CA ASN A 639 -3.97 17.21 -28.44
C ASN A 639 -4.55 18.47 -27.79
N PRO A 640 -3.85 19.63 -27.83
CA PRO A 640 -4.32 20.87 -27.21
C PRO A 640 -5.55 21.48 -27.91
N ASN A 641 -5.83 21.09 -29.16
CA ASN A 641 -7.00 21.59 -29.90
C ASN A 641 -8.31 20.87 -29.53
N ILE A 642 -8.24 19.80 -28.72
CA ILE A 642 -9.41 19.12 -28.19
C ILE A 642 -9.66 19.62 -26.77
N GLN A 643 -10.70 20.42 -26.59
CA GLN A 643 -11.08 20.98 -25.29
C GLN A 643 -11.72 19.93 -24.37
N ILE A 644 -12.60 19.09 -24.92
CA ILE A 644 -13.30 18.05 -24.17
C ILE A 644 -12.70 16.69 -24.54
N LYS A 645 -11.96 16.08 -23.60
CA LYS A 645 -11.21 14.85 -23.82
C LYS A 645 -11.98 13.65 -23.25
N LEU A 646 -12.97 13.19 -23.99
CA LEU A 646 -13.74 11.99 -23.64
C LEU A 646 -12.91 10.72 -23.81
N LEU A 647 -12.03 10.68 -24.81
CA LEU A 647 -11.09 9.58 -24.99
C LEU A 647 -9.89 9.76 -24.05
N SER A 648 -9.70 8.82 -23.13
CA SER A 648 -8.49 8.71 -22.30
C SER A 648 -7.32 8.10 -23.08
N LYS A 649 -6.12 8.08 -22.49
CA LYS A 649 -4.99 7.36 -23.09
C LYS A 649 -5.23 5.84 -23.09
N GLU A 650 -5.85 5.33 -22.03
CA GLU A 650 -6.24 3.94 -21.89
C GLU A 650 -7.26 3.52 -22.96
N ASN A 651 -8.18 4.42 -23.33
CA ASN A 651 -9.11 4.19 -24.44
C ASN A 651 -8.40 3.97 -25.77
N ILE A 652 -7.42 4.83 -26.06
CA ILE A 652 -6.67 4.76 -27.31
C ILE A 652 -5.85 3.47 -27.31
N GLU A 653 -5.10 3.20 -26.25
CA GLU A 653 -4.29 1.99 -26.13
C GLU A 653 -5.15 0.71 -26.28
N ALA A 654 -6.25 0.62 -25.54
CA ALA A 654 -7.10 -0.56 -25.56
C ALA A 654 -7.80 -0.77 -26.91
N LEU A 655 -8.23 0.29 -27.60
CA LEU A 655 -8.73 0.18 -28.98
C LEU A 655 -7.68 -0.48 -29.91
N HIS A 656 -6.43 -0.01 -29.86
CA HIS A 656 -5.39 -0.54 -30.73
C HIS A 656 -5.05 -1.98 -30.38
N ARG A 657 -4.89 -2.30 -29.09
CA ARG A 657 -4.56 -3.66 -28.62
C ARG A 657 -5.67 -4.65 -28.93
N GLU A 658 -6.91 -4.34 -28.54
CA GLU A 658 -8.06 -5.20 -28.78
C GLU A 658 -8.27 -5.45 -30.28
N PHE A 659 -7.94 -4.47 -31.13
CA PHE A 659 -7.99 -4.62 -32.58
C PHE A 659 -6.84 -5.52 -33.09
N MET A 660 -5.59 -5.24 -32.70
CA MET A 660 -4.43 -6.03 -33.08
C MET A 660 -4.55 -7.50 -32.67
N ASP A 661 -5.12 -7.80 -31.49
CA ASP A 661 -5.36 -9.18 -31.03
C ASP A 661 -6.18 -10.02 -32.03
N LEU A 662 -7.05 -9.37 -32.82
CA LEU A 662 -7.91 -10.03 -33.80
C LEU A 662 -7.30 -10.05 -35.21
N LEU A 663 -6.30 -9.21 -35.47
CA LEU A 663 -5.59 -9.13 -36.74
C LEU A 663 -4.46 -10.17 -36.73
N LYS A 664 -4.61 -11.24 -37.52
CA LYS A 664 -3.55 -12.27 -37.69
C LYS A 664 -2.27 -11.63 -38.26
N ASP A 665 -1.11 -12.28 -38.07
CA ASP A 665 0.24 -11.81 -38.49
C ASP A 665 0.43 -11.40 -39.97
N LYS A 666 -0.55 -11.66 -40.85
CA LYS A 666 -0.53 -11.29 -42.28
C LYS A 666 -1.63 -10.31 -42.67
N ASP A 667 -2.35 -9.73 -41.72
CA ASP A 667 -3.35 -8.72 -42.00
C ASP A 667 -2.70 -7.40 -42.44
N LYS A 668 -3.18 -6.82 -43.54
CA LYS A 668 -2.65 -5.58 -44.12
C LYS A 668 -2.85 -4.37 -43.20
N ASN A 669 -3.79 -4.44 -42.27
CA ASN A 669 -4.08 -3.37 -41.33
C ASN A 669 -3.17 -3.41 -40.09
N TYR A 670 -2.60 -4.57 -39.74
CA TYR A 670 -1.78 -4.71 -38.53
C TYR A 670 -0.62 -3.68 -38.48
N PRO A 671 0.20 -3.48 -39.54
CA PRO A 671 1.27 -2.47 -39.51
C PRO A 671 0.76 -1.05 -39.29
N ARG A 672 -0.41 -0.70 -39.85
CA ARG A 672 -0.99 0.64 -39.71
C ARG A 672 -1.47 0.90 -38.28
N VAL A 673 -2.11 -0.09 -37.66
CA VAL A 673 -2.57 -0.01 -36.27
C VAL A 673 -1.35 0.02 -35.34
N PHE A 674 -0.34 -0.81 -35.61
CA PHE A 674 0.90 -0.84 -34.84
C PHE A 674 1.62 0.52 -34.83
N GLU A 675 1.82 1.10 -36.01
CA GLU A 675 2.44 2.43 -36.12
C GLU A 675 1.61 3.54 -35.46
N SER A 676 0.28 3.46 -35.51
CA SER A 676 -0.60 4.43 -34.83
C SER A 676 -0.48 4.36 -33.30
N LEU A 677 -0.38 3.16 -32.71
CA LEU A 677 -0.16 3.01 -31.27
C LEU A 677 1.27 3.42 -30.88
N LYS A 678 2.27 3.09 -31.70
CA LYS A 678 3.64 3.57 -31.51
C LYS A 678 3.68 5.10 -31.46
N GLN A 679 2.97 5.76 -32.37
CA GLN A 679 2.86 7.21 -32.38
C GLN A 679 2.09 7.75 -31.17
N HIS A 680 1.06 7.04 -30.68
CA HIS A 680 0.38 7.41 -29.44
C HIS A 680 1.31 7.46 -28.23
N PHE A 681 2.18 6.47 -28.06
CA PHE A 681 3.20 6.48 -27.00
C PHE A 681 4.24 7.59 -27.18
N TYR A 682 4.61 7.93 -28.43
CA TYR A 682 5.45 9.10 -28.69
C TYR A 682 4.79 10.42 -28.26
N ASP A 683 3.48 10.55 -28.51
CA ASP A 683 2.70 11.74 -28.13
C ASP A 683 2.56 11.81 -26.59
N GLU A 684 2.34 10.67 -25.93
CA GLU A 684 2.31 10.59 -24.46
C GLU A 684 3.65 11.00 -23.85
N LEU A 685 4.75 10.44 -24.37
CA LEU A 685 6.09 10.77 -23.93
C LEU A 685 6.36 12.28 -24.08
N GLU A 686 6.06 12.84 -25.25
CA GLU A 686 6.25 14.28 -25.50
C GLU A 686 5.40 15.16 -24.58
N ASN A 687 4.15 14.77 -24.33
CA ASN A 687 3.29 15.48 -23.39
C ASN A 687 3.85 15.42 -21.96
N LEU A 688 4.30 14.25 -21.49
CA LEU A 688 4.87 14.11 -20.14
C LEU A 688 6.17 14.91 -19.98
N LEU A 689 7.05 14.87 -21.00
CA LEU A 689 8.29 15.64 -21.05
C LEU A 689 8.03 17.15 -21.05
N ALA A 690 7.07 17.63 -21.86
CA ALA A 690 6.69 19.05 -21.89
C ALA A 690 6.16 19.54 -20.54
N ASN A 691 5.50 18.68 -19.78
CA ASN A 691 4.99 18.96 -18.44
C ASN A 691 5.99 18.60 -17.32
N LYS A 692 7.25 18.31 -17.64
CA LYS A 692 8.32 17.96 -16.69
C LYS A 692 7.97 16.78 -15.76
N LYS A 693 7.13 15.85 -16.22
CA LYS A 693 6.75 14.64 -15.47
C LYS A 693 7.74 13.49 -15.75
N TRP A 694 9.01 13.68 -15.36
CA TRP A 694 10.14 12.81 -15.76
C TRP A 694 9.97 11.34 -15.41
N GLN A 695 9.54 11.03 -14.19
CA GLN A 695 9.35 9.64 -13.76
C GLN A 695 8.27 8.93 -14.59
N GLN A 696 7.20 9.64 -14.96
CA GLN A 696 6.15 9.08 -15.80
C GLN A 696 6.64 8.94 -17.26
N ALA A 697 7.38 9.94 -17.76
CA ALA A 697 8.00 9.90 -19.08
C ALA A 697 8.99 8.72 -19.23
N ASP A 698 9.74 8.42 -18.18
CA ASP A 698 10.67 7.29 -18.11
C ASP A 698 9.93 5.94 -18.22
N ARG A 699 8.85 5.77 -17.45
CA ARG A 699 7.98 4.57 -17.55
C ARG A 699 7.41 4.39 -18.94
N VAL A 700 6.92 5.46 -19.57
CA VAL A 700 6.38 5.43 -20.93
C VAL A 700 7.49 5.15 -21.96
N THR A 701 8.72 5.61 -21.71
CA THR A 701 9.88 5.29 -22.55
C THR A 701 10.16 3.79 -22.55
N SER A 702 10.17 3.15 -21.37
CA SER A 702 10.32 1.68 -21.27
C SER A 702 9.18 0.94 -21.99
N GLN A 703 7.93 1.37 -21.78
CA GLN A 703 6.76 0.77 -22.43
C GLN A 703 6.84 0.87 -23.96
N LEU A 704 7.15 2.06 -24.49
CA LEU A 704 7.35 2.29 -25.92
C LEU A 704 8.46 1.41 -26.50
N MET A 705 9.58 1.26 -25.79
CA MET A 705 10.67 0.43 -26.27
C MET A 705 10.30 -1.06 -26.29
N LEU A 706 9.62 -1.56 -25.26
CA LEU A 706 9.09 -2.93 -25.25
C LEU A 706 8.07 -3.15 -26.37
N TYR A 707 7.21 -2.16 -26.63
CA TYR A 707 6.25 -2.18 -27.73
C TYR A 707 6.93 -2.27 -29.10
N ILE A 708 7.92 -1.41 -29.36
CA ILE A 708 8.71 -1.41 -30.61
C ILE A 708 9.43 -2.74 -30.80
N ALA A 709 9.96 -3.30 -29.71
CA ALA A 709 10.62 -4.59 -29.71
C ALA A 709 9.65 -5.78 -29.87
N LYS A 710 8.33 -5.56 -29.77
CA LYS A 710 7.28 -6.59 -29.71
C LYS A 710 7.54 -7.59 -28.58
N ARG A 711 7.87 -7.08 -27.38
CA ARG A 711 8.21 -7.89 -26.20
C ARG A 711 7.38 -7.52 -24.97
N GLU A 712 6.19 -6.98 -25.16
CA GLU A 712 5.26 -6.78 -24.06
C GLU A 712 4.72 -8.15 -23.63
N ALA A 713 5.06 -8.57 -22.39
CA ALA A 713 4.71 -9.83 -21.71
C ALA A 713 4.19 -10.99 -22.60
N GLU A 714 5.07 -11.96 -22.88
CA GLU A 714 4.67 -13.28 -23.41
C GLU A 714 4.66 -14.29 -22.25
N ASP A 715 3.64 -15.14 -22.18
CA ASP A 715 3.70 -16.35 -21.37
C ASP A 715 4.55 -17.38 -22.15
N GLU A 716 5.78 -17.65 -21.70
CA GLU A 716 6.62 -18.73 -22.25
C GLU A 716 6.49 -19.99 -21.38
N ASP A 717 6.04 -21.11 -21.95
CA ASP A 717 6.21 -22.44 -21.33
C ASP A 717 7.64 -22.90 -21.53
N ILE A 718 8.50 -22.56 -20.58
CA ILE A 718 9.92 -22.90 -20.58
C ILE A 718 10.18 -24.29 -19.99
N THR A 719 9.17 -24.95 -19.40
CA THR A 719 9.35 -26.17 -18.60
C THR A 719 8.84 -27.43 -19.27
N GLY A 720 8.00 -27.29 -20.32
CA GLY A 720 7.34 -28.43 -20.95
C GLY A 720 6.37 -29.16 -20.00
N ARG A 721 6.00 -28.52 -18.87
CA ARG A 721 5.13 -29.07 -17.82
C ARG A 721 3.85 -28.25 -17.62
N GLN A 722 3.44 -27.40 -18.57
CA GLN A 722 2.23 -26.56 -18.45
C GLN A 722 2.23 -25.64 -17.21
N GLU A 723 3.39 -25.28 -16.66
CA GLU A 723 3.50 -24.21 -15.65
C GLU A 723 3.88 -22.90 -16.35
N MET A 724 2.92 -21.97 -16.44
CA MET A 724 3.14 -20.63 -16.97
C MET A 724 3.88 -19.77 -15.93
N ILE A 725 5.14 -19.42 -16.20
CA ILE A 725 5.86 -18.40 -15.45
C ILE A 725 5.78 -17.09 -16.24
N ARG A 726 5.11 -16.08 -15.68
CA ARG A 726 5.07 -14.74 -16.28
C ARG A 726 6.45 -14.09 -16.13
N ILE A 727 7.26 -14.15 -17.19
CA ILE A 727 8.56 -13.47 -17.21
C ILE A 727 8.30 -11.96 -17.40
N PRO A 728 8.80 -11.08 -16.50
CA PRO A 728 8.69 -9.64 -16.72
C PRO A 728 9.35 -9.28 -18.05
N PRO A 729 8.69 -8.50 -18.92
CA PRO A 729 9.22 -8.19 -20.24
C PRO A 729 10.55 -7.43 -20.14
N PHE A 730 11.57 -7.90 -20.88
CA PHE A 730 12.91 -7.30 -20.89
C PHE A 730 13.53 -7.30 -22.29
N LEU A 731 14.40 -6.32 -22.54
CA LEU A 731 15.18 -6.24 -23.78
C LEU A 731 16.47 -7.06 -23.62
N ASN A 732 16.54 -8.22 -24.26
CA ASN A 732 17.77 -9.01 -24.31
C ASN A 732 18.72 -8.49 -25.41
N ARG A 733 19.99 -8.94 -25.36
CA ARG A 733 21.03 -8.52 -26.33
C ARG A 733 20.61 -8.69 -27.80
N GLY A 734 20.03 -9.84 -28.17
CA GLY A 734 19.65 -10.12 -29.54
C GLY A 734 18.57 -9.19 -30.10
N ILE A 735 17.72 -8.65 -29.22
CA ILE A 735 16.69 -7.68 -29.54
C ILE A 735 17.27 -6.27 -29.59
N ILE A 736 18.10 -5.90 -28.62
CA ILE A 736 18.82 -4.61 -28.59
C ILE A 736 19.64 -4.43 -29.87
N ASP A 737 20.36 -5.48 -30.30
CA ASP A 737 21.19 -5.47 -31.51
C ASP A 737 20.38 -5.21 -32.79
N LYS A 738 19.07 -5.45 -32.79
CA LYS A 738 18.16 -5.24 -33.93
C LYS A 738 17.20 -4.06 -33.73
N PHE A 739 17.25 -3.38 -32.58
CA PHE A 739 16.30 -2.32 -32.23
C PHE A 739 16.39 -1.15 -33.23
N PRO A 740 15.27 -0.64 -33.79
CA PRO A 740 15.32 0.39 -34.84
C PRO A 740 16.05 1.67 -34.41
N CYS A 741 17.08 2.07 -35.19
CA CYS A 741 17.88 3.26 -34.88
C CYS A 741 17.07 4.56 -34.91
N GLN A 742 16.13 4.66 -35.86
CA GLN A 742 15.26 5.84 -35.99
C GLN A 742 14.43 6.08 -34.73
N ASP A 743 13.93 5.01 -34.11
CA ASP A 743 13.14 5.12 -32.89
C ASP A 743 14.01 5.52 -31.69
N LEU A 744 15.20 4.92 -31.53
CA LEU A 744 16.13 5.31 -30.46
C LEU A 744 16.58 6.78 -30.59
N GLN A 745 16.91 7.24 -31.80
CA GLN A 745 17.25 8.64 -32.08
C GLN A 745 16.08 9.59 -31.76
N LYS A 746 14.85 9.17 -32.08
CA LYS A 746 13.64 9.96 -31.81
C LYS A 746 13.38 10.09 -30.31
N ILE A 747 13.53 9.01 -29.56
CA ILE A 747 13.41 9.01 -28.08
C ILE A 747 14.49 9.91 -27.49
N ASP A 748 15.75 9.71 -27.87
CA ASP A 748 16.89 10.48 -27.37
C ASP A 748 16.72 11.99 -27.61
N LYS A 749 16.38 12.38 -28.84
CA LYS A 749 16.15 13.78 -29.20
C LYS A 749 15.04 14.43 -28.38
N LYS A 750 13.97 13.69 -28.04
CA LYS A 750 12.88 14.20 -27.20
C LYS A 750 13.36 14.46 -25.78
N TRP A 751 14.08 13.50 -25.19
CA TRP A 751 14.65 13.64 -23.86
C TRP A 751 15.69 14.75 -23.76
N LEU A 752 16.63 14.82 -24.70
CA LEU A 752 17.62 15.91 -24.76
C LEU A 752 16.97 17.27 -24.85
N LYS A 753 16.00 17.43 -25.77
CA LYS A 753 15.29 18.70 -25.99
C LYS A 753 14.52 19.14 -24.74
N ALA A 754 13.78 18.23 -24.12
CA ALA A 754 12.94 18.57 -22.97
C ALA A 754 13.77 18.81 -21.71
N SER A 755 14.94 18.18 -21.61
CA SER A 755 15.77 18.20 -20.41
C SER A 755 16.96 19.15 -20.45
N ASP A 756 17.05 20.02 -21.46
CA ASP A 756 18.21 20.89 -21.67
C ASP A 756 19.54 20.11 -21.71
N ASN A 757 19.53 18.97 -22.40
CA ASN A 757 20.66 18.04 -22.53
C ASN A 757 21.17 17.47 -21.19
N ILE A 758 20.27 17.22 -20.24
CA ILE A 758 20.60 16.56 -18.96
C ILE A 758 20.32 15.05 -19.04
N PHE A 759 19.23 14.65 -19.69
CA PHE A 759 18.79 13.27 -19.86
C PHE A 759 18.84 12.87 -21.34
N GLY A 760 19.47 11.75 -21.65
CA GLY A 760 19.63 11.25 -23.02
C GLY A 760 20.43 9.94 -23.08
N PHE A 761 20.07 9.07 -24.02
CA PHE A 761 20.83 7.88 -24.41
C PHE A 761 22.20 8.25 -25.00
N SER A 762 22.28 9.34 -25.76
CA SER A 762 23.54 9.90 -26.26
C SER A 762 24.48 10.27 -25.10
N LEU A 763 23.95 10.91 -24.05
CA LEU A 763 24.71 11.26 -22.86
C LEU A 763 25.20 10.02 -22.09
N GLN A 764 24.36 8.99 -21.95
CA GLN A 764 24.77 7.71 -21.37
C GLN A 764 25.90 7.07 -22.17
N LYS A 765 25.74 7.01 -23.49
CA LYS A 765 26.75 6.49 -24.40
C LYS A 765 28.08 7.25 -24.25
N ASP A 766 28.05 8.58 -24.20
CA ASP A 766 29.26 9.39 -24.06
C ASP A 766 29.95 9.14 -22.71
N ILE A 767 29.20 9.09 -21.60
CA ILE A 767 29.74 8.78 -20.26
C ILE A 767 30.36 7.38 -20.27
N TRP A 768 29.71 6.38 -20.87
CA TRP A 768 30.24 5.03 -20.99
C TRP A 768 31.55 4.98 -21.78
N ILE A 769 31.59 5.67 -22.93
CA ILE A 769 32.78 5.74 -23.79
C ILE A 769 33.95 6.38 -23.03
N GLU A 770 33.69 7.44 -22.27
CA GLU A 770 34.70 8.10 -21.44
C GLU A 770 35.26 7.17 -20.35
N GLU A 771 34.39 6.45 -19.63
CA GLU A 771 34.82 5.56 -18.54
C GLU A 771 35.60 4.34 -19.02
N ILE A 772 35.24 3.79 -20.18
CA ILE A 772 35.97 2.68 -20.82
C ILE A 772 37.35 3.12 -21.31
N LYS A 773 37.46 4.32 -21.91
CA LYS A 773 38.76 4.87 -22.35
C LYS A 773 39.74 5.07 -21.18
N LYS A 774 39.25 5.46 -20.00
CA LYS A 774 40.08 5.64 -18.80
C LYS A 774 40.75 4.34 -18.33
N GLU A 775 40.15 3.19 -18.65
CA GLU A 775 40.67 1.86 -18.31
C GLU A 775 41.62 1.29 -19.39
N GLY A 776 41.98 2.10 -20.39
CA GLY A 776 42.83 1.66 -21.51
C GLY A 776 42.12 0.69 -22.46
N LEU A 777 40.79 0.59 -22.39
CA LEU A 777 39.98 -0.27 -23.24
C LEU A 777 39.59 0.47 -24.52
N ASP A 778 39.82 -0.16 -25.68
CA ASP A 778 39.48 0.40 -26.98
C ASP A 778 38.09 -0.03 -27.43
N LEU A 779 37.25 0.96 -27.77
CA LEU A 779 35.91 0.74 -28.29
C LEU A 779 35.90 0.55 -29.82
N THR A 780 36.97 0.88 -30.53
CA THR A 780 37.04 0.77 -31.99
C THR A 780 37.17 -0.68 -32.48
N THR A 781 37.65 -1.59 -31.63
CA THR A 781 37.60 -3.04 -31.82
C THR A 781 36.19 -3.65 -31.67
N LEU A 782 35.17 -2.85 -31.35
CA LEU A 782 33.79 -3.31 -31.12
C LEU A 782 32.91 -3.32 -32.38
N ASN A 783 33.39 -2.76 -33.48
CA ASN A 783 32.69 -2.75 -34.77
C ASN A 783 32.85 -4.06 -35.55
N SER A 784 33.75 -4.96 -35.15
CA SER A 784 33.90 -6.28 -35.77
C SER A 784 33.02 -7.30 -35.05
N ASN A 785 32.36 -8.17 -35.82
CA ASN A 785 31.59 -9.35 -35.39
C ASN A 785 32.43 -10.41 -34.60
N SER A 786 33.56 -10.02 -34.02
CA SER A 786 34.41 -10.84 -33.19
C SER A 786 33.84 -10.91 -31.78
N THR A 787 33.50 -12.13 -31.39
CA THR A 787 33.27 -12.62 -30.04
C THR A 787 34.49 -12.38 -29.13
N LEU A 788 34.90 -11.13 -28.94
CA LEU A 788 35.72 -10.74 -27.80
C LEU A 788 34.73 -10.45 -26.69
N ILE A 789 34.49 -11.52 -25.92
CA ILE A 789 34.05 -11.41 -24.54
C ILE A 789 35.00 -10.39 -23.91
N LEU A 790 34.56 -9.13 -23.73
CA LEU A 790 35.10 -8.33 -22.64
C LEU A 790 34.80 -9.20 -21.43
N ASP A 791 35.83 -9.87 -20.90
CA ASP A 791 35.68 -10.74 -19.76
C ASP A 791 35.02 -9.88 -18.69
N SER A 792 33.76 -10.15 -18.37
CA SER A 792 33.03 -9.49 -17.28
C SER A 792 33.69 -9.79 -15.93
N LYS A 793 34.74 -10.63 -15.95
CA LYS A 793 35.68 -10.89 -14.86
C LYS A 793 36.92 -10.00 -14.88
N SER A 794 37.14 -9.17 -15.90
CA SER A 794 38.27 -8.23 -15.91
C SER A 794 37.97 -7.08 -14.96
N GLU A 795 38.91 -6.84 -14.06
CA GLU A 795 38.84 -5.79 -13.04
C GLU A 795 38.61 -4.41 -13.68
N ASN A 796 39.28 -4.13 -14.80
CA ASN A 796 39.16 -2.91 -15.58
C ASN A 796 37.73 -2.65 -16.08
N PHE A 797 37.05 -3.67 -16.63
CA PHE A 797 35.67 -3.52 -17.10
C PHE A 797 34.71 -3.23 -15.93
N ASN A 798 34.88 -3.94 -14.81
CA ASN A 798 34.07 -3.74 -13.60
C ASN A 798 34.30 -2.35 -12.98
N ASN A 799 35.52 -1.82 -13.06
CA ASN A 799 35.85 -0.47 -12.61
C ASN A 799 35.22 0.62 -13.49
N ALA A 800 35.28 0.48 -14.82
CA ALA A 800 34.56 1.38 -15.73
C ALA A 800 33.05 1.32 -15.50
N TYR A 801 32.51 0.12 -15.29
CA TYR A 801 31.10 -0.11 -15.00
C TYR A 801 30.63 0.58 -13.71
N LYS A 802 31.37 0.42 -12.61
CA LYS A 802 31.05 1.07 -11.34
C LYS A 802 31.05 2.60 -11.47
N ARG A 803 32.08 3.18 -12.09
CA ARG A 803 32.15 4.64 -12.29
C ARG A 803 31.08 5.17 -13.24
N PHE A 804 30.70 4.38 -14.25
CA PHE A 804 29.56 4.72 -15.10
C PHE A 804 28.28 4.85 -14.26
N TYR A 805 27.97 3.85 -13.41
CA TYR A 805 26.80 3.86 -12.53
C TYR A 805 26.76 5.05 -11.58
N GLU A 806 27.90 5.39 -10.97
CA GLU A 806 28.04 6.56 -10.10
C GLU A 806 27.84 7.87 -10.90
N ARG A 807 28.40 7.97 -12.11
CA ARG A 807 28.30 9.18 -12.94
C ARG A 807 26.91 9.45 -13.50
N VAL A 808 26.17 8.41 -13.86
CA VAL A 808 24.74 8.53 -14.27
C VAL A 808 23.78 8.56 -13.08
N GLY A 809 24.30 8.37 -11.85
CA GLY A 809 23.58 8.57 -10.60
C GLY A 809 22.85 7.35 -10.04
N TRP A 810 23.02 6.18 -10.67
CA TRP A 810 22.35 4.92 -10.32
C TRP A 810 22.93 4.24 -9.07
N GLU A 811 24.12 4.65 -8.64
CA GLU A 811 24.79 4.16 -7.43
C GLU A 811 25.33 5.34 -6.62
N ALA A 812 25.30 5.24 -5.29
CA ALA A 812 26.04 6.14 -4.40
C ALA A 812 26.53 5.37 -3.17
N ASN A 813 27.76 5.63 -2.72
CA ASN A 813 28.37 5.01 -1.54
C ASN A 813 28.38 3.46 -1.58
N GLY A 814 28.57 2.86 -2.76
CA GLY A 814 28.63 1.40 -2.93
C GLY A 814 27.27 0.69 -2.81
N SER A 815 26.16 1.44 -2.78
CA SER A 815 24.80 0.90 -2.75
C SER A 815 24.00 1.39 -3.96
N ARG A 816 23.37 0.45 -4.67
CA ARG A 816 22.44 0.76 -5.77
C ARG A 816 21.23 1.51 -5.21
N LYS A 817 20.82 2.59 -5.89
CA LYS A 817 19.65 3.37 -5.47
C LYS A 817 18.37 2.69 -5.95
N ASP A 818 17.37 2.68 -5.08
CA ASP A 818 16.00 2.30 -5.46
C ASP A 818 15.41 3.37 -6.41
N TYR A 819 14.53 2.94 -7.30
CA TYR A 819 13.88 3.87 -8.25
C TYR A 819 13.05 4.95 -7.54
N SER A 820 12.50 4.60 -6.37
CA SER A 820 11.72 5.49 -5.51
C SER A 820 12.53 6.60 -4.86
N VAL A 821 13.87 6.50 -4.82
CA VAL A 821 14.76 7.49 -4.19
C VAL A 821 15.38 8.48 -5.18
N PHE A 822 15.06 8.39 -6.49
CA PHE A 822 15.53 9.38 -7.47
C PHE A 822 14.70 10.66 -7.37
N GLU A 823 15.35 11.79 -7.01
CA GLU A 823 14.75 13.13 -7.13
C GLU A 823 14.82 13.60 -8.59
N TRP A 824 13.67 13.64 -9.26
CA TRP A 824 13.53 14.07 -10.64
C TRP A 824 13.25 15.59 -10.74
N SER A 825 14.16 16.42 -10.23
CA SER A 825 13.99 17.87 -10.11
C SER A 825 15.04 18.65 -10.90
N TYR A 826 14.63 19.70 -11.65
CA TYR A 826 15.58 20.73 -12.16
C TYR A 826 16.03 21.73 -11.10
N ASN A 827 15.31 21.78 -9.96
CA ASN A 827 15.50 22.74 -8.89
C ASN A 827 15.76 22.01 -7.57
N ALA A 828 16.66 21.03 -7.56
CA ALA A 828 17.26 20.65 -6.27
C ALA A 828 17.88 21.93 -5.68
N PRO A 829 17.57 22.30 -4.43
CA PRO A 829 18.16 23.49 -3.82
C PRO A 829 19.69 23.36 -3.93
N GLN A 830 20.39 24.49 -4.16
CA GLN A 830 21.87 24.53 -4.21
C GLN A 830 22.57 24.14 -2.88
N ILE A 831 21.91 23.37 -2.01
CA ILE A 831 22.30 23.06 -0.63
C ILE A 831 22.28 21.53 -0.36
N THR A 832 22.17 20.68 -1.38
CA THR A 832 22.57 19.26 -1.26
C THR A 832 23.60 18.93 -2.33
N GLU A 833 24.66 18.21 -1.97
CA GLU A 833 25.83 17.88 -2.82
C GLU A 833 25.52 17.05 -4.10
N ARG A 834 24.28 17.00 -4.59
CA ARG A 834 23.87 16.03 -5.62
C ARG A 834 23.15 16.72 -6.77
N LYS A 835 23.94 17.10 -7.78
CA LYS A 835 23.43 17.46 -9.12
C LYS A 835 22.63 16.28 -9.69
N GLY A 836 21.57 16.57 -10.45
CA GLY A 836 20.98 15.60 -11.37
C GLY A 836 22.09 15.05 -12.26
N HIS A 837 22.40 13.77 -12.10
CA HIS A 837 23.50 13.13 -12.81
C HIS A 837 23.18 13.10 -14.32
N LYS A 838 24.11 13.54 -15.16
CA LYS A 838 23.92 13.54 -16.61
C LYS A 838 23.69 12.10 -17.10
N GLY A 839 22.75 11.94 -18.04
CA GLY A 839 22.44 10.62 -18.59
C GLY A 839 21.59 9.73 -17.67
N ASN A 840 20.96 10.27 -16.62
CA ASN A 840 20.05 9.48 -15.78
C ASN A 840 18.72 9.15 -16.50
N LEU A 841 18.72 8.07 -17.30
CA LEU A 841 17.57 7.47 -17.99
C LEU A 841 17.54 5.96 -17.73
N PRO A 842 16.97 5.49 -16.61
CA PRO A 842 16.93 4.09 -16.25
C PRO A 842 15.93 3.32 -17.13
N LEU A 843 16.24 2.07 -17.49
CA LEU A 843 15.59 1.45 -18.66
C LEU A 843 14.63 0.28 -18.40
N THR A 844 14.55 -0.36 -17.22
CA THR A 844 13.40 -1.25 -16.87
C THR A 844 13.23 -1.55 -15.37
N MET A 845 11.99 -1.75 -14.91
CA MET A 845 11.65 -2.18 -13.55
C MET A 845 11.53 -3.72 -13.45
N ARG A 846 12.03 -4.34 -12.38
CA ARG A 846 11.48 -5.60 -11.83
C ARG A 846 10.66 -5.24 -10.59
N GLU A 847 9.44 -5.76 -10.48
CA GLU A 847 8.53 -5.57 -9.32
C GLU A 847 8.99 -6.29 -8.03
N THR A 848 10.28 -6.60 -7.90
CA THR A 848 10.85 -7.25 -6.71
C THR A 848 12.19 -6.61 -6.36
N TYR A 849 12.16 -5.44 -5.72
CA TYR A 849 13.20 -4.82 -4.86
C TYR A 849 14.69 -4.92 -5.27
N THR A 850 15.00 -5.23 -6.54
CA THR A 850 16.35 -5.40 -7.06
C THR A 850 16.37 -5.07 -8.55
N TRP A 851 17.14 -4.05 -8.92
CA TRP A 851 17.39 -3.71 -10.32
C TRP A 851 18.30 -4.77 -10.97
N HIS A 852 17.70 -5.70 -11.71
CA HIS A 852 18.39 -6.60 -12.64
C HIS A 852 17.91 -6.33 -14.06
N VAL A 853 18.57 -5.39 -14.73
CA VAL A 853 18.30 -5.08 -16.15
C VAL A 853 19.57 -5.03 -16.98
N PHE A 854 20.71 -4.85 -16.31
CA PHE A 854 21.93 -4.44 -16.94
C PHE A 854 23.13 -5.30 -16.53
N ASP A 855 22.87 -6.51 -16.05
CA ASP A 855 23.90 -7.43 -15.57
C ASP A 855 24.79 -7.99 -16.70
N SER A 856 24.37 -7.87 -17.97
CA SER A 856 25.20 -8.25 -19.14
C SER A 856 24.97 -7.43 -20.42
N SER A 857 24.11 -6.41 -20.39
CA SER A 857 23.49 -5.78 -21.58
C SER A 857 23.74 -4.28 -21.77
N ILE A 858 24.35 -3.56 -20.82
CA ILE A 858 24.73 -2.13 -21.01
C ILE A 858 25.64 -1.98 -22.22
N TYR A 859 26.60 -2.89 -22.33
CA TYR A 859 27.49 -2.96 -23.46
C TYR A 859 26.72 -3.11 -24.78
N SER A 860 25.71 -3.98 -24.86
CA SER A 860 24.92 -4.14 -26.08
C SER A 860 24.10 -2.89 -26.44
N LEU A 861 23.59 -2.16 -25.45
CA LEU A 861 22.81 -0.95 -25.69
C LEU A 861 23.70 0.25 -26.05
N ALA A 862 24.81 0.44 -25.35
CA ALA A 862 25.82 1.45 -25.69
C ALA A 862 26.42 1.20 -27.09
N LEU A 863 26.66 -0.06 -27.45
CA LEU A 863 27.04 -0.44 -28.81
C LEU A 863 25.95 -0.16 -29.83
N ARG A 864 24.68 -0.41 -29.49
CA ARG A 864 23.57 -0.07 -30.38
C ARG A 864 23.48 1.43 -30.58
N PHE A 865 23.66 2.24 -29.54
CA PHE A 865 23.71 3.70 -29.64
C PHE A 865 24.86 4.16 -30.54
N ALA A 866 26.05 3.57 -30.39
CA ALA A 866 27.18 3.85 -31.29
C ALA A 866 26.88 3.48 -32.75
N LYS A 867 26.33 2.28 -33.01
CA LYS A 867 25.93 1.83 -34.37
C LYS A 867 24.81 2.68 -34.98
N CYS A 868 23.93 3.21 -34.14
CA CYS A 868 22.82 4.05 -34.55
C CYS A 868 23.19 5.52 -34.68
N ASN A 869 24.47 5.90 -34.51
CA ASN A 869 24.93 7.30 -34.52
C ASN A 869 24.05 8.21 -33.64
N ILE A 870 23.67 7.70 -32.45
CA ILE A 870 22.97 8.48 -31.43
C ILE A 870 23.93 9.43 -30.76
#